data_AF-A0A381ZY61-F1
#
_entry.id   AF-A0A381ZY61-F1
#
_cell.length_a   1.000
_cell.length_b   1.000
_cell.length_c   1.000
_cell.angle_alpha   90.00
_cell.angle_beta   90.00
_cell.angle_gamma   90.00
#
_symmetry.space_group_name_H-M   'P 1'
#
loop_
_entity.id
_entity.type
_entity.pdbx_description
1 polymer ?
#
loop_
_entity_poly.entity_id
_entity_poly.type
_entity_poly.pdbx_seq_one_letter_code
_entity_poly.pdbx_strand_id
1 'polypeptide(L)'
;MKYISQKLILLIFCIPLLFAKQEYRKDQFIIYFNNGCGELESYNQEQIDQIFNNYTKEYDVKEIIKQFKNARGSDFYNDIYLNRYFIMKMKHYRADIQNIKSQFEDLDCVDNTQLIYAVKPDYIPNDQYWNQQWYLPNIDADLAYDLWNIDGGEIPGTIDGGEIIVAVPDIFLDWDHSDLVENIWQNIGEDADGDGVVLVQDGNNWIFDPDDENGFDDDGDGHIDNFIGWDIPNDDNDPTPPNNVQDHGTLVAGCVSAATNNNIGIASVGWSVRIMAMNVAENDGTIWSNNSDEGMLTAAQMGATVINSSWGHEGGGNQNVVNTIYNNYGAIIVTSAGNEIDISADDMWPASADNVITVTATGPNDNFGCWATVGESVDLAAPGENIRTTNVSGSYATVDGTSFSSPITAGAIALVWSRFPGASKETIISKIIDNTDYFSDMDGSCQGNSLVGMLGSGRLNVHKALSSGLFPSLSVAQLNYIGDSDGDGVFNPGDTIKVKIIVANEAGWADGVNVIATLSTIDPRLTIIDDTIDFSDQIVPAGGSAFTLLDNFQISASNEAALGPIPCDINLVAGSSEPYYEENIEISIELSLNQKGFPTDNYTIKSSPIIADLDGNGTREIYFGSDNGNMYATMIGGLDVAGFPFETGDDVRSSPAVGDVDGDGQEELVFGSKDGNLY
;
A
#
# COMPACT_ATOMS: atom_id res chain seq x y z
N MET A 1 -36.05 -13.76 -19.56
CA MET A 1 -35.41 -14.54 -20.65
C MET A 1 -33.98 -14.03 -20.76
N LYS A 2 -33.01 -14.59 -20.02
CA LYS A 2 -32.21 -15.81 -20.25
C LYS A 2 -31.11 -15.66 -21.33
N TYR A 3 -29.86 -15.78 -20.84
CA TYR A 3 -28.56 -16.12 -21.47
C TYR A 3 -27.88 -15.05 -22.35
N ILE A 4 -26.71 -14.48 -22.00
CA ILE A 4 -25.35 -15.01 -21.65
C ILE A 4 -24.60 -15.61 -22.85
N SER A 5 -23.43 -15.03 -23.14
CA SER A 5 -22.22 -15.66 -23.73
C SER A 5 -21.05 -14.64 -23.66
N GLN A 6 -20.38 -14.45 -22.52
CA GLN A 6 -19.05 -14.98 -22.18
C GLN A 6 -18.12 -15.41 -23.34
N LYS A 7 -16.95 -14.76 -23.42
CA LYS A 7 -15.57 -15.27 -23.72
C LYS A 7 -14.60 -14.06 -23.61
N LEU A 8 -13.90 -13.82 -22.50
CA LEU A 8 -12.68 -14.47 -21.96
C LEU A 8 -11.38 -14.09 -22.70
N ILE A 9 -10.68 -13.09 -22.15
CA ILE A 9 -9.23 -12.96 -21.77
C ILE A 9 -8.14 -13.43 -22.75
N LEU A 10 -7.19 -12.53 -23.06
CA LEU A 10 -5.76 -12.73 -22.76
C LEU A 10 -5.04 -11.38 -22.54
N LEU A 11 -4.44 -11.25 -21.35
CA LEU A 11 -3.60 -10.16 -20.83
C LEU A 11 -2.32 -9.92 -21.65
N ILE A 12 -1.83 -8.68 -21.64
CA ILE A 12 -0.53 -8.37 -21.03
C ILE A 12 -0.76 -7.22 -20.05
N PHE A 13 -0.78 -7.53 -18.76
CA PHE A 13 -0.59 -6.55 -17.69
C PHE A 13 0.87 -6.09 -17.73
N CYS A 14 1.09 -4.79 -17.64
CA CYS A 14 2.28 -4.22 -17.05
C CYS A 14 1.77 -3.18 -16.05
N ILE A 15 1.53 -3.65 -14.83
CA ILE A 15 1.62 -2.84 -13.63
C ILE A 15 3.12 -2.55 -13.46
N PRO A 16 3.56 -1.32 -13.20
CA PRO A 16 4.76 -1.11 -12.43
C PRO A 16 4.37 -0.97 -10.96
N LEU A 17 4.70 -2.00 -10.17
CA LEU A 17 5.20 -1.82 -8.82
C LEU A 17 6.70 -1.39 -8.92
N LEU A 18 7.34 -1.17 -7.76
CA LEU A 18 8.78 -1.37 -7.46
C LEU A 18 9.79 -0.22 -7.77
N PHE A 19 10.83 0.16 -6.99
CA PHE A 19 11.38 -0.17 -5.65
C PHE A 19 12.75 0.51 -5.43
N ALA A 20 13.39 0.21 -4.28
CA ALA A 20 14.84 0.17 -4.02
C ALA A 20 15.76 0.54 -5.20
N LYS A 21 16.52 1.63 -5.04
CA LYS A 21 17.56 2.17 -5.94
C LYS A 21 17.47 1.62 -7.38
N GLN A 22 16.40 2.00 -8.08
CA GLN A 22 16.06 1.50 -9.41
C GLN A 22 17.29 1.49 -10.34
N GLU A 23 17.66 0.31 -10.84
CA GLU A 23 18.79 0.17 -11.74
C GLU A 23 18.36 0.59 -13.16
N TYR A 24 18.95 1.68 -13.67
CA TYR A 24 18.68 2.18 -15.02
C TYR A 24 19.95 2.21 -15.88
N ARG A 25 19.77 2.20 -17.19
CA ARG A 25 20.85 2.35 -18.17
C ARG A 25 21.56 3.71 -17.97
N LYS A 26 22.82 3.67 -17.55
CA LYS A 26 23.67 4.86 -17.41
C LYS A 26 24.24 5.38 -18.72
N ASP A 27 24.03 4.67 -19.83
CA ASP A 27 24.54 5.05 -21.16
C ASP A 27 23.43 5.46 -22.13
N GLN A 28 22.15 5.37 -21.75
CA GLN A 28 21.04 5.60 -22.69
C GLN A 28 19.77 6.02 -21.95
N PHE A 29 18.98 6.88 -22.58
CA PHE A 29 17.64 7.25 -22.13
C PHE A 29 16.68 7.31 -23.33
N ILE A 30 15.38 7.21 -23.09
CA ILE A 30 14.33 7.36 -24.10
C ILE A 30 13.96 8.84 -24.22
N ILE A 31 13.70 9.27 -25.44
CA ILE A 31 13.22 10.60 -25.77
C ILE A 31 12.02 10.47 -26.69
N TYR A 32 10.98 11.27 -26.43
CA TYR A 32 9.80 11.36 -27.29
C TYR A 32 9.80 12.71 -28.01
N PHE A 33 9.70 12.65 -29.33
CA PHE A 33 9.72 13.84 -30.17
C PHE A 33 8.34 14.21 -30.66
N ASN A 34 7.99 15.48 -30.50
CA ASN A 34 6.71 15.99 -30.95
C ASN A 34 6.67 16.23 -32.47
N ASN A 35 5.50 16.63 -32.96
CA ASN A 35 5.31 16.92 -34.39
C ASN A 35 6.15 18.10 -34.89
N GLY A 36 6.65 18.96 -34.00
CA GLY A 36 7.53 20.08 -34.28
C GLY A 36 8.94 19.68 -34.75
N CYS A 37 9.48 18.52 -34.34
CA CYS A 37 10.78 18.04 -34.84
C CYS A 37 10.71 17.46 -36.27
N GLY A 38 9.55 17.41 -36.95
CA GLY A 38 9.41 16.76 -38.26
C GLY A 38 9.74 15.25 -38.24
N GLU A 39 10.10 14.67 -39.39
CA GLU A 39 10.52 13.26 -39.50
C GLU A 39 12.05 13.15 -39.36
N LEU A 40 12.54 12.88 -38.15
CA LEU A 40 13.98 12.78 -37.84
C LEU A 40 14.76 11.80 -38.73
N GLU A 41 14.11 10.76 -39.25
CA GLU A 41 14.71 9.80 -40.19
C GLU A 41 15.21 10.45 -41.49
N SER A 42 14.71 11.65 -41.81
CA SER A 42 15.10 12.41 -42.99
C SER A 42 16.27 13.38 -42.75
N TYR A 43 16.75 13.49 -41.51
CA TYR A 43 17.75 14.49 -41.11
C TYR A 43 19.17 13.94 -41.12
N ASN A 44 20.12 14.78 -41.53
CA ASN A 44 21.55 14.51 -41.37
C ASN A 44 22.04 14.94 -39.97
N GLN A 45 23.28 14.57 -39.62
CA GLN A 45 23.84 14.87 -38.30
C GLN A 45 23.89 16.37 -37.98
N GLU A 46 24.12 17.22 -38.99
CA GLU A 46 24.21 18.68 -38.82
C GLU A 46 22.82 19.29 -38.50
N GLN A 47 21.76 18.73 -39.07
CA GLN A 47 20.37 19.09 -38.77
C GLN A 47 19.94 18.60 -37.38
N ILE A 48 20.34 17.38 -37.03
CA ILE A 48 20.13 16.81 -35.68
C ILE A 48 20.82 17.70 -34.64
N ASP A 49 22.09 18.03 -34.84
CA ASP A 49 22.84 18.88 -33.91
C ASP A 49 22.22 20.29 -33.79
N GLN A 50 21.66 20.85 -34.87
CA GLN A 50 20.95 22.13 -34.83
C GLN A 50 19.63 22.06 -34.04
N ILE A 51 18.85 20.99 -34.23
CA ILE A 51 17.59 20.77 -33.52
C ILE A 51 17.83 20.62 -32.01
N PHE A 52 18.91 19.93 -31.66
CA PHE A 52 19.30 19.71 -30.27
C PHE A 52 20.17 20.83 -29.69
N ASN A 53 20.24 22.02 -30.31
CA ASN A 53 21.08 23.13 -29.82
C ASN A 53 22.55 22.75 -29.53
N ASN A 54 23.09 21.76 -30.27
CA ASN A 54 24.38 21.08 -30.10
C ASN A 54 24.53 20.14 -28.90
N TYR A 55 23.46 19.86 -28.15
CA TYR A 55 23.48 18.95 -26.99
C TYR A 55 23.94 17.53 -27.34
N THR A 56 23.63 17.05 -28.54
CA THR A 56 24.17 15.77 -29.05
C THR A 56 25.70 15.73 -29.05
N LYS A 57 26.34 16.84 -29.38
CA LYS A 57 27.80 16.98 -29.39
C LYS A 57 28.36 17.31 -28.01
N GLU A 58 27.66 18.13 -27.24
CA GLU A 58 28.04 18.50 -25.87
C GLU A 58 28.05 17.30 -24.92
N TYR A 59 27.04 16.43 -25.02
CA TYR A 59 26.87 15.28 -24.14
C TYR A 59 27.39 13.96 -24.73
N ASP A 60 28.13 14.00 -25.83
CA ASP A 60 28.71 12.82 -26.50
C ASP A 60 27.65 11.75 -26.86
N VAL A 61 26.51 12.17 -27.41
CA VAL A 61 25.51 11.25 -27.98
C VAL A 61 26.12 10.54 -29.18
N LYS A 62 26.20 9.22 -29.10
CA LYS A 62 26.77 8.36 -30.15
C LYS A 62 25.78 8.07 -31.26
N GLU A 63 24.54 7.74 -30.90
CA GLU A 63 23.48 7.37 -31.85
C GLU A 63 22.10 7.66 -31.27
N ILE A 64 21.17 8.02 -32.16
CA ILE A 64 19.74 8.16 -31.87
C ILE A 64 19.04 7.00 -32.58
N ILE A 65 18.37 6.11 -31.84
CA ILE A 65 17.82 4.86 -32.38
C ILE A 65 16.33 4.82 -32.12
N LYS A 66 15.51 4.35 -33.06
CA LYS A 66 14.08 4.08 -32.78
C LYS A 66 13.94 3.07 -31.63
N GLN A 67 13.18 3.42 -30.61
CA GLN A 67 12.82 2.52 -29.52
C GLN A 67 11.99 1.36 -30.07
N PHE A 68 10.91 1.68 -30.78
CA PHE A 68 10.02 0.71 -31.39
C PHE A 68 10.33 0.52 -32.88
N LYS A 69 11.31 -0.35 -33.18
CA LYS A 69 11.80 -0.59 -34.55
C LYS A 69 10.71 -1.01 -35.56
N ASN A 70 9.64 -1.62 -35.07
CA ASN A 70 8.53 -2.11 -35.89
C ASN A 70 7.32 -1.16 -35.90
N ALA A 71 7.37 -0.05 -35.15
CA ALA A 71 6.27 0.91 -35.12
C ALA A 71 6.11 1.57 -36.49
N ARG A 72 4.90 1.42 -37.03
CA ARG A 72 4.43 2.07 -38.26
C ARG A 72 3.87 3.44 -37.90
N GLY A 73 3.73 4.32 -38.89
CA GLY A 73 3.03 5.61 -38.69
C GLY A 73 1.55 5.46 -38.34
N SER A 74 0.97 4.27 -38.47
CA SER A 74 -0.38 3.92 -38.01
C SER A 74 -0.42 3.41 -36.57
N ASP A 75 0.73 3.14 -35.95
CA ASP A 75 0.82 2.59 -34.60
C ASP A 75 0.93 3.77 -33.64
N PHE A 76 -0.22 4.38 -33.39
CA PHE A 76 -0.40 5.51 -32.49
C PHE A 76 -1.63 5.30 -31.64
N TYR A 77 -1.65 5.94 -30.48
CA TYR A 77 -2.86 6.11 -29.69
C TYR A 77 -2.97 7.61 -29.40
N ASN A 78 -4.08 8.21 -29.84
CA ASN A 78 -4.23 9.67 -29.96
C ASN A 78 -3.10 10.29 -30.82
N ASP A 79 -2.48 11.38 -30.36
CA ASP A 79 -1.38 12.02 -31.10
C ASP A 79 0.00 11.48 -30.70
N ILE A 80 0.05 10.42 -29.87
CA ILE A 80 1.29 9.77 -29.45
C ILE A 80 1.63 8.66 -30.43
N TYR A 81 2.50 8.97 -31.38
CA TYR A 81 3.00 8.00 -32.35
C TYR A 81 4.17 7.18 -31.78
N LEU A 82 4.03 5.85 -31.75
CA LEU A 82 5.09 4.98 -31.21
C LEU A 82 6.38 5.06 -32.04
N ASN A 83 6.30 5.41 -33.32
CA ASN A 83 7.48 5.60 -34.17
C ASN A 83 8.27 6.88 -33.86
N ARG A 84 7.78 7.73 -32.94
CA ARG A 84 8.44 8.96 -32.47
C ARG A 84 9.21 8.80 -31.14
N TYR A 85 9.23 7.60 -30.57
CA TYR A 85 10.12 7.27 -29.44
C TYR A 85 11.49 6.84 -29.94
N PHE A 86 12.52 7.47 -29.41
CA PHE A 86 13.91 7.15 -29.70
C PHE A 86 14.70 6.93 -28.42
N ILE A 87 15.81 6.21 -28.54
CA ILE A 87 16.83 6.07 -27.52
C ILE A 87 17.98 7.00 -27.87
N MET A 88 18.31 7.90 -26.96
CA MET A 88 19.53 8.70 -26.97
C MET A 88 20.64 7.87 -26.34
N LYS A 89 21.54 7.33 -27.16
CA LYS A 89 22.63 6.49 -26.68
C LYS A 89 23.94 7.25 -26.63
N MET A 90 24.54 7.28 -25.46
CA MET A 90 25.82 7.94 -25.19
C MET A 90 26.99 7.08 -25.67
N LYS A 91 28.12 7.75 -25.90
CA LYS A 91 29.37 7.07 -26.26
C LYS A 91 29.98 6.31 -25.07
N HIS A 92 29.70 6.76 -23.84
CA HIS A 92 30.22 6.24 -22.59
C HIS A 92 29.14 6.23 -21.50
N TYR A 93 29.30 5.42 -20.46
CA TYR A 93 28.46 5.50 -19.26
C TYR A 93 28.57 6.87 -18.59
N ARG A 94 27.44 7.36 -18.07
CA ARG A 94 27.27 8.68 -17.47
C ARG A 94 26.64 8.54 -16.09
N ALA A 95 27.36 8.95 -15.06
CA ALA A 95 26.81 9.03 -13.70
C ALA A 95 25.76 10.16 -13.58
N ASP A 96 25.84 11.14 -14.48
CA ASP A 96 24.99 12.32 -14.60
C ASP A 96 23.87 12.16 -15.63
N ILE A 97 23.53 10.92 -16.03
CA ILE A 97 22.56 10.65 -17.11
C ILE A 97 21.18 11.29 -16.86
N GLN A 98 20.75 11.38 -15.60
CA GLN A 98 19.52 12.07 -15.21
C GLN A 98 19.59 13.58 -15.52
N ASN A 99 20.66 14.27 -15.11
CA ASN A 99 20.83 15.68 -15.42
C ASN A 99 20.88 15.91 -16.93
N ILE A 100 21.56 15.03 -17.67
CA ILE A 100 21.63 15.12 -19.12
C ILE A 100 20.24 14.98 -19.73
N LYS A 101 19.42 14.00 -19.32
CA LYS A 101 18.06 13.83 -19.86
C LYS A 101 17.26 15.11 -19.71
N SER A 102 17.30 15.75 -18.54
CA SER A 102 16.49 16.93 -18.26
C SER A 102 16.92 18.15 -19.06
N GLN A 103 18.18 18.25 -19.46
CA GLN A 103 18.58 19.29 -20.43
C GLN A 103 17.91 19.10 -21.79
N PHE A 104 17.63 17.86 -22.21
CA PHE A 104 16.89 17.62 -23.47
C PHE A 104 15.39 17.90 -23.33
N GLU A 105 14.80 17.84 -22.14
CA GLU A 105 13.40 18.17 -21.88
C GLU A 105 13.12 19.66 -22.12
N ASP A 106 14.12 20.54 -21.95
CA ASP A 106 13.99 21.98 -22.19
C ASP A 106 13.91 22.39 -23.68
N LEU A 107 13.95 21.43 -24.61
CA LEU A 107 13.94 21.70 -26.05
C LEU A 107 12.52 21.69 -26.60
N ASP A 108 12.12 22.74 -27.33
CA ASP A 108 10.78 22.93 -27.92
C ASP A 108 10.20 21.71 -28.70
N CYS A 109 11.08 20.83 -29.19
CA CYS A 109 10.69 19.70 -30.02
C CYS A 109 10.65 18.36 -29.25
N VAL A 110 11.01 18.38 -27.96
CA VAL A 110 11.01 17.23 -27.04
C VAL A 110 9.86 17.41 -26.05
N ASP A 111 8.92 16.48 -26.03
CA ASP A 111 7.81 16.54 -25.07
C ASP A 111 8.16 15.81 -23.76
N ASN A 112 8.99 14.75 -23.82
CA ASN A 112 9.32 13.95 -22.65
C ASN A 112 10.65 13.18 -22.85
N THR A 113 11.40 12.98 -21.76
CA THR A 113 12.47 11.98 -21.69
C THR A 113 12.27 11.01 -20.52
N GLN A 114 12.70 9.75 -20.70
CA GLN A 114 12.53 8.68 -19.72
C GLN A 114 13.84 7.92 -19.53
N LEU A 115 14.15 7.52 -18.30
CA LEU A 115 15.22 6.55 -18.07
C LEU A 115 14.77 5.16 -18.57
N ILE A 116 15.74 4.33 -18.96
CA ILE A 116 15.48 2.93 -19.30
C ILE A 116 15.81 2.09 -18.06
N TYR A 117 14.77 1.72 -17.32
CA TYR A 117 14.88 0.90 -16.12
C TYR A 117 15.05 -0.59 -16.46
N ALA A 118 15.76 -1.31 -15.60
CA ALA A 118 15.73 -2.76 -15.59
C ALA A 118 14.37 -3.21 -15.02
N VAL A 119 13.62 -4.00 -15.80
CA VAL A 119 12.44 -4.70 -15.27
C VAL A 119 12.96 -5.88 -14.46
N LYS A 120 12.71 -5.89 -13.15
CA LYS A 120 12.98 -7.02 -12.27
C LYS A 120 11.66 -7.78 -12.02
N PRO A 121 11.65 -9.12 -12.11
CA PRO A 121 10.55 -9.89 -11.56
C PRO A 121 10.55 -9.75 -10.03
N ASP A 122 9.37 -9.80 -9.40
CA ASP A 122 9.22 -9.91 -7.94
C ASP A 122 10.05 -11.10 -7.43
N TYR A 123 10.75 -10.94 -6.31
CA TYR A 123 11.64 -11.96 -5.79
C TYR A 123 10.84 -13.12 -5.20
N ILE A 124 11.05 -14.31 -5.77
CA ILE A 124 10.45 -15.56 -5.29
C ILE A 124 11.55 -16.41 -4.67
N PRO A 125 11.48 -16.71 -3.36
CA PRO A 125 12.40 -17.66 -2.73
C PRO A 125 12.41 -19.03 -3.43
N ASN A 126 13.59 -19.65 -3.49
CA ASN A 126 13.81 -20.88 -4.26
C ASN A 126 13.44 -22.18 -3.49
N ASP A 127 12.83 -22.04 -2.32
CA ASP A 127 12.51 -23.10 -1.37
C ASP A 127 11.46 -24.08 -1.92
N GLN A 128 11.66 -25.38 -1.65
CA GLN A 128 10.92 -26.46 -2.34
C GLN A 128 9.39 -26.36 -2.16
N TYR A 129 8.96 -25.89 -1.00
CA TYR A 129 7.56 -25.81 -0.59
C TYR A 129 6.98 -24.39 -0.66
N TRP A 130 7.67 -23.40 -1.25
CA TRP A 130 7.16 -22.03 -1.43
C TRP A 130 5.72 -21.99 -1.96
N ASN A 131 5.42 -22.78 -2.99
CA ASN A 131 4.09 -22.84 -3.61
C ASN A 131 2.98 -23.45 -2.71
N GLN A 132 3.33 -23.92 -1.51
CA GLN A 132 2.41 -24.41 -0.48
C GLN A 132 2.24 -23.42 0.67
N GLN A 133 2.94 -22.29 0.65
CA GLN A 133 2.92 -21.25 1.67
C GLN A 133 2.09 -20.05 1.19
N TRP A 134 0.77 -20.29 1.07
CA TRP A 134 -0.19 -19.26 0.63
C TRP A 134 -0.10 -17.97 1.46
N TYR A 135 0.31 -18.09 2.73
CA TYR A 135 0.31 -17.03 3.70
C TYR A 135 1.37 -15.96 3.45
N LEU A 136 2.52 -16.30 2.84
CA LEU A 136 3.60 -15.33 2.60
C LEU A 136 3.19 -14.26 1.58
N PRO A 137 2.64 -14.62 0.39
CA PRO A 137 2.05 -13.61 -0.50
C PRO A 137 0.84 -12.90 0.10
N ASN A 138 0.05 -13.57 0.96
CA ASN A 138 -1.14 -12.95 1.55
C ASN A 138 -0.80 -11.84 2.56
N ILE A 139 0.40 -11.82 3.12
CA ILE A 139 0.88 -10.73 4.00
C ILE A 139 1.89 -9.81 3.29
N ASP A 140 1.96 -9.88 1.95
CA ASP A 140 2.90 -9.16 1.09
C ASP A 140 4.38 -9.36 1.52
N ALA A 141 4.75 -10.53 2.05
CA ALA A 141 6.13 -10.81 2.41
C ALA A 141 7.02 -10.97 1.16
N ASP A 142 6.50 -11.52 0.08
CA ASP A 142 7.18 -11.59 -1.22
C ASP A 142 7.52 -10.20 -1.76
N LEU A 143 6.56 -9.27 -1.74
CA LEU A 143 6.79 -7.86 -2.12
C LEU A 143 7.77 -7.16 -1.18
N ALA A 144 7.76 -7.51 0.11
CA ALA A 144 8.71 -6.95 1.07
C ALA A 144 10.16 -7.30 0.73
N TYR A 145 10.44 -8.51 0.26
CA TYR A 145 11.80 -8.96 -0.04
C TYR A 145 12.49 -8.15 -1.15
N ASP A 146 11.71 -7.57 -2.06
CA ASP A 146 12.21 -6.70 -3.12
C ASP A 146 12.79 -5.36 -2.63
N LEU A 147 12.61 -5.04 -1.35
CA LEU A 147 13.27 -3.91 -0.69
C LEU A 147 14.77 -4.14 -0.45
N TRP A 148 15.25 -5.38 -0.63
CA TRP A 148 16.65 -5.77 -0.57
C TRP A 148 17.22 -6.06 -1.96
N ASN A 149 18.48 -5.71 -2.18
CA ASN A 149 19.22 -6.11 -3.37
C ASN A 149 19.82 -7.51 -3.21
N ILE A 150 18.95 -8.53 -3.20
CA ILE A 150 19.34 -9.93 -2.95
C ILE A 150 20.37 -10.42 -3.99
N ASP A 151 20.16 -10.12 -5.28
CA ASP A 151 21.14 -10.42 -6.34
C ASP A 151 22.49 -9.72 -6.15
N GLY A 152 22.50 -8.59 -5.42
CA GLY A 152 23.70 -7.86 -5.03
C GLY A 152 24.35 -8.34 -3.74
N GLY A 153 23.77 -9.36 -3.09
CA GLY A 153 24.28 -9.96 -1.86
C GLY A 153 23.70 -9.39 -0.56
N GLU A 154 22.67 -8.54 -0.62
CA GLU A 154 21.94 -8.16 0.61
C GLU A 154 21.05 -9.31 1.07
N ILE A 155 21.04 -9.60 2.37
CA ILE A 155 20.27 -10.71 2.95
C ILE A 155 19.20 -10.11 3.89
N PRO A 156 17.90 -10.24 3.59
CA PRO A 156 16.83 -9.79 4.49
C PRO A 156 16.97 -10.41 5.89
N GLY A 157 16.78 -9.62 6.94
CA GLY A 157 16.93 -10.07 8.33
C GLY A 157 18.33 -9.88 8.93
N THR A 158 19.35 -9.56 8.12
CA THR A 158 20.70 -9.25 8.61
C THR A 158 20.89 -7.77 8.96
N ILE A 159 21.80 -7.49 9.91
CA ILE A 159 22.25 -6.14 10.25
C ILE A 159 23.78 -6.07 10.28
N ASP A 160 24.34 -4.93 9.90
CA ASP A 160 25.79 -4.72 9.94
C ASP A 160 26.30 -4.70 11.39
N GLY A 161 27.13 -5.67 11.76
CA GLY A 161 27.83 -5.69 13.06
C GLY A 161 26.96 -6.10 14.25
N GLY A 162 25.85 -6.80 14.03
CA GLY A 162 25.00 -7.35 15.06
C GLY A 162 24.01 -8.38 14.51
N GLU A 163 23.05 -8.79 15.32
CA GLU A 163 22.00 -9.73 14.96
C GLU A 163 20.67 -9.29 15.57
N ILE A 164 19.55 -9.66 14.95
CA ILE A 164 18.22 -9.58 15.57
C ILE A 164 17.86 -10.99 16.02
N ILE A 165 17.54 -11.14 17.30
CA ILE A 165 17.29 -12.44 17.93
C ILE A 165 15.82 -12.56 18.31
N VAL A 166 15.16 -13.61 17.84
CA VAL A 166 13.81 -14.02 18.25
C VAL A 166 13.93 -15.26 19.12
N ALA A 167 13.58 -15.15 20.40
CA ALA A 167 13.50 -16.31 21.27
C ALA A 167 12.16 -17.04 21.12
N VAL A 168 12.23 -18.37 21.16
CA VAL A 168 11.08 -19.27 21.08
C VAL A 168 11.01 -20.12 22.37
N PRO A 169 10.54 -19.56 23.50
CA PRO A 169 10.22 -20.31 24.71
C PRO A 169 8.98 -21.18 24.50
N ASP A 170 9.20 -22.43 24.11
CA ASP A 170 8.14 -23.36 23.68
C ASP A 170 8.46 -24.83 24.08
N ILE A 171 7.74 -25.79 23.51
CA ILE A 171 7.90 -27.24 23.73
C ILE A 171 9.00 -27.76 22.80
N PHE A 172 10.25 -27.65 23.25
CA PHE A 172 11.45 -28.15 22.58
C PHE A 172 11.67 -27.65 21.13
N LEU A 173 12.90 -27.74 20.62
CA LEU A 173 13.24 -27.27 19.27
C LEU A 173 14.30 -28.17 18.63
N ASP A 174 13.96 -28.79 17.50
CA ASP A 174 14.87 -29.57 16.63
C ASP A 174 15.84 -28.61 15.93
N TRP A 175 16.81 -28.08 16.67
CA TRP A 175 17.64 -26.95 16.25
C TRP A 175 18.57 -27.29 15.09
N ASP A 176 18.96 -28.56 14.95
CA ASP A 176 19.82 -29.06 13.87
C ASP A 176 19.03 -29.40 12.58
N HIS A 177 17.72 -29.11 12.56
CA HIS A 177 16.89 -29.22 11.36
C HIS A 177 17.54 -28.47 10.21
N SER A 178 17.67 -29.11 9.04
CA SER A 178 18.43 -28.57 7.89
C SER A 178 17.94 -27.21 7.37
N ASP A 179 16.71 -26.86 7.70
CA ASP A 179 16.03 -25.61 7.33
C ASP A 179 15.97 -24.58 8.48
N LEU A 180 16.53 -24.89 9.64
CA LEU A 180 16.59 -24.01 10.81
C LEU A 180 18.03 -23.69 11.23
N VAL A 181 18.92 -24.67 11.15
CA VAL A 181 20.27 -24.61 11.74
C VAL A 181 21.10 -23.40 11.30
N GLU A 182 20.94 -22.92 10.06
CA GLU A 182 21.64 -21.72 9.58
C GLU A 182 21.18 -20.42 10.25
N ASN A 183 19.97 -20.43 10.81
CA ASN A 183 19.34 -19.31 11.49
C ASN A 183 19.29 -19.49 13.02
N ILE A 184 19.86 -20.55 13.58
CA ILE A 184 19.99 -20.68 15.04
C ILE A 184 20.96 -19.63 15.56
N TRP A 185 20.57 -18.96 16.65
CA TRP A 185 21.43 -18.04 17.39
C TRP A 185 22.58 -18.80 18.02
N GLN A 186 23.76 -18.20 18.01
CA GLN A 186 24.98 -18.77 18.59
C GLN A 186 25.47 -17.83 19.69
N ASN A 187 25.53 -18.32 20.92
CA ASN A 187 26.12 -17.57 22.03
C ASN A 187 27.64 -17.59 21.94
N ILE A 188 28.21 -16.62 21.23
CA ILE A 188 29.68 -16.44 21.15
C ILE A 188 30.29 -16.03 22.51
N GLY A 189 29.47 -15.77 23.53
CA GLY A 189 29.95 -15.66 24.92
C GLY A 189 30.53 -16.96 25.46
N GLU A 190 30.07 -18.10 24.95
CA GLU A 190 30.46 -19.46 25.33
C GLU A 190 31.47 -20.09 24.35
N ASP A 191 31.99 -19.32 23.39
CA ASP A 191 33.08 -19.72 22.49
C ASP A 191 34.40 -19.74 23.28
N ALA A 192 34.68 -20.88 23.91
CA ALA A 192 35.78 -21.05 24.86
C ALA A 192 37.14 -21.16 24.17
N ASP A 193 37.17 -21.67 22.94
CA ASP A 193 38.40 -21.85 22.17
C ASP A 193 38.76 -20.61 21.32
N GLY A 194 37.78 -19.74 21.07
CA GLY A 194 37.89 -18.43 20.43
C GLY A 194 37.95 -18.48 18.91
N ASP A 195 37.40 -19.51 18.28
CA ASP A 195 37.39 -19.68 16.83
C ASP A 195 36.24 -18.96 16.10
N GLY A 196 35.25 -18.47 16.87
CA GLY A 196 34.13 -17.64 16.42
C GLY A 196 32.85 -18.40 16.08
N VAL A 197 32.75 -19.69 16.42
CA VAL A 197 31.51 -20.49 16.30
C VAL A 197 31.32 -21.35 17.55
N VAL A 198 30.08 -21.78 17.82
CA VAL A 198 29.78 -22.78 18.86
C VAL A 198 29.08 -24.02 18.28
N LEU A 199 28.86 -24.01 16.96
CA LEU A 199 28.22 -25.08 16.20
C LEU A 199 29.15 -25.54 15.07
N VAL A 200 29.43 -26.84 15.01
CA VAL A 200 30.27 -27.44 13.97
C VAL A 200 29.61 -28.66 13.35
N GLN A 201 30.08 -29.02 12.16
CA GLN A 201 29.63 -30.24 11.48
C GLN A 201 30.52 -31.43 11.83
N ASP A 202 29.93 -32.49 12.40
CA ASP A 202 30.52 -33.83 12.45
C ASP A 202 29.87 -34.74 11.40
N GLY A 203 30.54 -34.88 10.27
CA GLY A 203 30.04 -35.63 9.12
C GLY A 203 28.85 -34.92 8.46
N ASN A 204 27.64 -35.44 8.68
CA ASN A 204 26.39 -34.88 8.13
C ASN A 204 25.49 -34.28 9.21
N ASN A 205 25.93 -34.26 10.47
CA ASN A 205 25.16 -33.76 11.59
C ASN A 205 25.81 -32.47 12.09
N TRP A 206 24.98 -31.57 12.60
CA TRP A 206 25.46 -30.46 13.41
C TRP A 206 25.55 -30.91 14.86
N ILE A 207 26.60 -30.46 15.55
CA ILE A 207 26.84 -30.69 16.97
C ILE A 207 27.31 -29.39 17.60
N PHE A 208 27.20 -29.29 18.92
CA PHE A 208 27.94 -28.28 19.67
C PHE A 208 29.45 -28.53 19.50
N ASP A 209 30.23 -27.46 19.43
CA ASP A 209 31.67 -27.59 19.28
C ASP A 209 32.26 -28.30 20.52
N PRO A 210 32.85 -29.50 20.36
CA PRO A 210 33.45 -30.21 21.49
C PRO A 210 34.62 -29.46 22.13
N ASP A 211 35.23 -28.50 21.45
CA ASP A 211 36.29 -27.65 21.99
C ASP A 211 35.73 -26.51 22.88
N ASP A 212 34.42 -26.23 22.81
CA ASP A 212 33.70 -25.26 23.65
C ASP A 212 33.00 -25.88 24.87
N GLU A 213 32.66 -27.17 24.83
CA GLU A 213 32.00 -27.92 25.93
C GLU A 213 32.90 -28.10 27.17
N ASN A 214 33.17 -27.01 27.88
CA ASN A 214 34.14 -26.95 28.97
C ASN A 214 33.49 -27.08 30.36
N GLY A 215 32.15 -26.99 30.44
CA GLY A 215 31.37 -27.09 31.67
C GLY A 215 31.45 -25.87 32.57
N PHE A 216 31.74 -24.70 32.00
CA PHE A 216 31.76 -23.40 32.66
C PHE A 216 30.75 -22.45 32.01
N ASP A 217 30.36 -21.44 32.77
CA ASP A 217 29.56 -20.30 32.31
C ASP A 217 30.60 -19.20 32.01
N ASP A 218 31.02 -19.09 30.74
CA ASP A 218 32.15 -18.25 30.33
C ASP A 218 31.76 -16.77 30.21
N ASP A 219 30.50 -16.49 29.87
CA ASP A 219 29.96 -15.13 29.80
C ASP A 219 29.37 -14.61 31.14
N GLY A 220 29.17 -15.50 32.11
CA GLY A 220 28.72 -15.19 33.47
C GLY A 220 27.22 -14.88 33.56
N ASP A 221 26.41 -15.37 32.62
CA ASP A 221 24.97 -15.14 32.57
C ASP A 221 24.16 -16.08 33.51
N GLY A 222 24.82 -17.09 34.07
CA GLY A 222 24.26 -18.06 35.01
C GLY A 222 23.89 -19.41 34.42
N HIS A 223 24.10 -19.61 33.12
CA HIS A 223 23.81 -20.85 32.39
C HIS A 223 25.13 -21.40 31.84
N ILE A 224 25.35 -22.70 32.00
CA ILE A 224 26.60 -23.35 31.61
C ILE A 224 26.49 -23.85 30.18
N ASP A 225 27.43 -23.45 29.32
CA ASP A 225 27.53 -23.92 27.93
C ASP A 225 26.24 -23.63 27.13
N ASN A 226 25.58 -22.48 27.32
CA ASN A 226 24.26 -22.16 26.73
C ASN A 226 24.33 -21.72 25.24
N PHE A 227 24.95 -22.55 24.40
CA PHE A 227 25.36 -22.23 23.02
C PHE A 227 24.25 -21.71 22.10
N ILE A 228 23.01 -22.20 22.25
CA ILE A 228 21.89 -21.86 21.36
C ILE A 228 20.63 -21.38 22.10
N GLY A 229 20.68 -21.38 23.43
CA GLY A 229 19.54 -21.19 24.32
C GLY A 229 19.60 -22.15 25.51
N TRP A 230 18.44 -22.47 26.10
CA TRP A 230 18.37 -23.17 27.39
C TRP A 230 17.11 -24.03 27.56
N ASP A 231 17.23 -25.14 28.29
CA ASP A 231 16.12 -25.94 28.81
C ASP A 231 15.84 -25.56 30.27
N ILE A 232 14.77 -24.79 30.48
CA ILE A 232 14.40 -24.24 31.78
C ILE A 232 14.01 -25.34 32.78
N PRO A 233 13.15 -26.33 32.44
CA PRO A 233 12.81 -27.42 33.36
C PRO A 233 13.99 -28.32 33.79
N ASN A 234 14.86 -28.66 32.84
CA ASN A 234 15.97 -29.59 33.10
C ASN A 234 17.24 -28.89 33.60
N ASP A 235 17.32 -27.57 33.44
CA ASP A 235 18.45 -26.73 33.85
C ASP A 235 19.74 -27.13 33.11
N ASP A 236 19.63 -27.27 31.78
CA ASP A 236 20.74 -27.61 30.88
C ASP A 236 20.64 -26.91 29.51
N ASN A 237 21.65 -27.10 28.67
CA ASN A 237 21.78 -26.47 27.36
C ASN A 237 21.13 -27.26 26.21
N ASP A 238 20.27 -28.25 26.50
CA ASP A 238 19.69 -29.15 25.50
C ASP A 238 18.18 -28.93 25.32
N PRO A 239 17.75 -28.01 24.43
CA PRO A 239 16.33 -27.81 24.13
C PRO A 239 15.76 -28.86 23.15
N THR A 240 16.49 -29.96 22.85
CA THR A 240 16.13 -30.90 21.79
C THR A 240 14.90 -31.74 22.14
N PRO A 241 13.96 -31.95 21.20
CA PRO A 241 12.79 -32.81 21.42
C PRO A 241 13.18 -34.24 21.79
N PRO A 242 12.70 -34.79 22.93
CA PRO A 242 12.99 -36.17 23.31
C PRO A 242 12.20 -37.20 22.48
N ASN A 243 11.20 -36.77 21.70
CA ASN A 243 10.40 -37.60 20.82
C ASN A 243 9.63 -36.78 19.76
N ASN A 244 9.08 -37.47 18.75
CA ASN A 244 8.41 -36.83 17.61
C ASN A 244 7.02 -36.24 17.91
N VAL A 245 6.55 -36.24 19.16
CA VAL A 245 5.26 -35.62 19.56
C VAL A 245 5.50 -34.28 20.25
N GLN A 246 6.71 -34.00 20.71
CA GLN A 246 7.12 -32.72 21.27
C GLN A 246 7.70 -31.85 20.17
N ASP A 247 6.86 -31.57 19.16
CA ASP A 247 7.24 -30.90 17.93
C ASP A 247 6.87 -29.42 17.87
N HIS A 248 6.09 -28.92 18.84
CA HIS A 248 5.47 -27.61 18.77
C HIS A 248 6.48 -26.46 18.62
N GLY A 249 7.56 -26.42 19.41
CA GLY A 249 8.56 -25.37 19.26
C GLY A 249 9.33 -25.43 17.93
N THR A 250 9.49 -26.62 17.36
CA THR A 250 10.07 -26.80 16.00
C THR A 250 9.13 -26.27 14.92
N LEU A 251 7.82 -26.54 15.03
CA LEU A 251 6.79 -26.01 14.13
C LEU A 251 6.74 -24.46 14.19
N VAL A 252 6.82 -23.92 15.41
CA VAL A 252 6.83 -22.47 15.69
C VAL A 252 8.09 -21.80 15.13
N ALA A 253 9.27 -22.38 15.35
CA ALA A 253 10.55 -21.84 14.87
C ALA A 253 10.60 -21.67 13.34
N GLY A 254 10.04 -22.61 12.57
CA GLY A 254 9.96 -22.49 11.12
C GLY A 254 9.12 -21.30 10.65
N CYS A 255 8.06 -20.98 11.38
CA CYS A 255 7.23 -19.80 11.13
C CYS A 255 7.95 -18.48 11.45
N VAL A 256 8.93 -18.50 12.37
CA VAL A 256 9.76 -17.33 12.70
C VAL A 256 10.78 -17.07 11.60
N SER A 257 11.68 -18.03 11.35
CA SER A 257 12.86 -17.80 10.49
C SER A 257 13.48 -19.11 9.99
N ALA A 258 12.72 -19.93 9.25
CA ALA A 258 13.35 -20.96 8.42
C ALA A 258 14.30 -20.33 7.39
N ALA A 259 15.45 -20.98 7.17
CA ALA A 259 16.52 -20.53 6.29
C ALA A 259 16.01 -20.37 4.87
N THR A 260 15.74 -19.14 4.47
CA THR A 260 15.05 -18.85 3.22
C THR A 260 16.03 -18.77 2.05
N ASN A 261 15.59 -19.24 0.88
CA ASN A 261 16.34 -19.23 -0.37
C ASN A 261 17.54 -20.20 -0.38
N ASN A 262 17.43 -21.32 0.36
CA ASN A 262 18.48 -22.34 0.49
C ASN A 262 18.25 -23.59 -0.39
N ASN A 263 17.19 -23.62 -1.22
CA ASN A 263 16.72 -24.73 -2.08
C ASN A 263 16.14 -25.94 -1.34
N ILE A 264 15.91 -25.83 -0.04
CA ILE A 264 15.35 -26.86 0.83
C ILE A 264 13.97 -26.39 1.29
N GLY A 265 13.18 -27.28 1.87
CA GLY A 265 12.09 -26.91 2.77
C GLY A 265 11.18 -25.74 2.38
N ILE A 266 11.06 -24.79 3.30
CA ILE A 266 10.12 -23.67 3.30
C ILE A 266 10.88 -22.33 3.32
N ALA A 267 10.21 -21.26 2.88
CA ALA A 267 10.64 -19.91 3.21
C ALA A 267 10.04 -19.45 4.55
N SER A 268 10.53 -18.35 5.12
CA SER A 268 9.94 -17.75 6.30
C SER A 268 10.06 -16.23 6.27
N VAL A 269 9.14 -15.55 6.95
CA VAL A 269 9.09 -14.08 6.98
C VAL A 269 10.31 -13.47 7.65
N GLY A 270 10.90 -14.14 8.65
CA GLY A 270 12.14 -13.68 9.28
C GLY A 270 13.38 -13.84 8.40
N TRP A 271 13.30 -14.62 7.32
CA TRP A 271 14.35 -14.90 6.32
C TRP A 271 15.69 -15.43 6.89
N SER A 272 16.45 -14.58 7.57
CA SER A 272 17.73 -14.91 8.23
C SER A 272 17.86 -14.35 9.66
N VAL A 273 16.75 -13.96 10.28
CA VAL A 273 16.70 -13.58 11.70
C VAL A 273 17.13 -14.77 12.56
N ARG A 274 17.82 -14.50 13.68
CA ARG A 274 18.34 -15.54 14.58
C ARG A 274 17.28 -16.07 15.52
N ILE A 275 17.25 -17.39 15.71
CA ILE A 275 16.33 -18.09 16.60
C ILE A 275 17.08 -18.54 17.85
N MET A 276 16.68 -18.06 19.02
CA MET A 276 17.16 -18.56 20.31
C MET A 276 16.22 -19.69 20.79
N ALA A 277 16.77 -20.89 20.97
CA ALA A 277 16.04 -22.11 21.26
C ALA A 277 15.82 -22.28 22.77
N MET A 278 14.58 -22.07 23.23
CA MET A 278 14.26 -22.10 24.66
C MET A 278 13.21 -23.18 24.94
N ASN A 279 13.53 -24.20 25.73
CA ASN A 279 12.53 -25.15 26.22
C ASN A 279 11.93 -24.66 27.53
N VAL A 280 10.60 -24.57 27.59
CA VAL A 280 9.84 -24.25 28.83
C VAL A 280 8.87 -25.37 29.23
N ALA A 281 8.89 -26.49 28.51
CA ALA A 281 8.00 -27.62 28.71
C ALA A 281 8.73 -28.79 29.39
N GLU A 282 8.05 -29.39 30.36
CA GLU A 282 8.51 -30.65 30.96
C GLU A 282 8.61 -31.76 29.92
N ASN A 283 9.31 -32.84 30.25
CA ASN A 283 9.46 -34.03 29.38
C ASN A 283 8.15 -34.71 28.96
N ASP A 284 7.00 -34.35 29.54
CA ASP A 284 5.67 -34.80 29.11
C ASP A 284 4.95 -33.82 28.16
N GLY A 285 5.59 -32.71 27.81
CA GLY A 285 5.07 -31.62 26.98
C GLY A 285 4.28 -30.56 27.75
N THR A 286 4.18 -30.65 29.07
CA THR A 286 3.44 -29.68 29.88
C THR A 286 4.25 -28.40 30.09
N ILE A 287 3.68 -27.25 29.73
CA ILE A 287 4.21 -25.94 30.09
C ILE A 287 3.58 -25.50 31.42
N TRP A 288 4.40 -25.27 32.43
CA TRP A 288 3.98 -24.66 33.69
C TRP A 288 4.29 -23.17 33.68
N SER A 289 3.39 -22.35 34.24
CA SER A 289 3.50 -20.89 34.18
C SER A 289 4.79 -20.34 34.81
N ASN A 290 5.35 -21.02 35.81
CA ASN A 290 6.64 -20.63 36.38
C ASN A 290 7.82 -20.90 35.43
N ASN A 291 7.77 -21.97 34.63
CA ASN A 291 8.81 -22.27 33.64
C ASN A 291 8.70 -21.31 32.46
N SER A 292 7.48 -20.97 32.04
CA SER A 292 7.26 -20.07 30.92
C SER A 292 7.59 -18.61 31.26
N ASP A 293 7.24 -18.13 32.47
CA ASP A 293 7.66 -16.81 32.97
C ASP A 293 9.20 -16.72 33.08
N GLU A 294 9.85 -17.76 33.61
CA GLU A 294 11.32 -17.80 33.72
C GLU A 294 11.97 -17.83 32.34
N GLY A 295 11.53 -18.71 31.43
CA GLY A 295 12.10 -18.81 30.08
C GLY A 295 11.97 -17.52 29.27
N MET A 296 10.85 -16.79 29.39
CA MET A 296 10.72 -15.46 28.78
C MET A 296 11.72 -14.45 29.38
N LEU A 297 11.93 -14.48 30.71
CA LEU A 297 12.88 -13.59 31.37
C LEU A 297 14.33 -13.91 30.99
N THR A 298 14.69 -15.19 31.01
CA THR A 298 16.02 -15.69 30.64
C THR A 298 16.35 -15.33 29.20
N ALA A 299 15.43 -15.55 28.26
CA ALA A 299 15.61 -15.15 26.87
C ALA A 299 15.92 -13.65 26.72
N ALA A 300 15.20 -12.79 27.47
CA ALA A 300 15.45 -11.35 27.45
C ALA A 300 16.82 -10.99 28.06
N GLN A 301 17.26 -11.72 29.10
CA GLN A 301 18.57 -11.55 29.71
C GLN A 301 19.71 -11.93 28.78
N MET A 302 19.51 -12.98 27.99
CA MET A 302 20.42 -13.46 26.95
C MET A 302 20.39 -12.61 25.66
N GLY A 303 19.62 -11.51 25.66
CA GLY A 303 19.64 -10.53 24.57
C GLY A 303 18.61 -10.75 23.46
N ALA A 304 17.57 -11.56 23.70
CA ALA A 304 16.46 -11.66 22.76
C ALA A 304 15.84 -10.28 22.47
N THR A 305 15.71 -9.95 21.19
CA THR A 305 15.09 -8.71 20.72
C THR A 305 13.56 -8.83 20.66
N VAL A 306 13.09 -10.03 20.29
CA VAL A 306 11.68 -10.40 20.24
C VAL A 306 11.52 -11.74 20.94
N ILE A 307 10.40 -11.95 21.63
CA ILE A 307 10.06 -13.21 22.29
C ILE A 307 8.70 -13.66 21.80
N ASN A 308 8.62 -14.86 21.24
CA ASN A 308 7.36 -15.44 20.79
C ASN A 308 6.84 -16.46 21.82
N SER A 309 5.66 -16.20 22.37
CA SER A 309 4.95 -17.08 23.30
C SER A 309 3.73 -17.70 22.60
N SER A 310 3.91 -18.85 21.96
CA SER A 310 2.84 -19.57 21.25
C SER A 310 2.01 -20.50 22.15
N TRP A 311 1.81 -20.09 23.40
CA TRP A 311 1.09 -20.80 24.46
C TRP A 311 0.26 -19.82 25.28
N GLY A 312 -0.69 -20.33 26.04
CA GLY A 312 -1.48 -19.50 26.95
C GLY A 312 -2.34 -20.32 27.90
N HIS A 313 -2.81 -19.68 28.96
CA HIS A 313 -3.70 -20.29 29.94
C HIS A 313 -4.66 -19.28 30.55
N GLU A 314 -5.80 -19.74 31.05
CA GLU A 314 -6.69 -18.91 31.85
C GLU A 314 -6.08 -18.61 33.23
N GLY A 315 -6.45 -17.49 33.84
CA GLY A 315 -6.19 -17.24 35.27
C GLY A 315 -5.12 -16.19 35.59
N GLY A 316 -4.74 -15.33 34.63
CA GLY A 316 -3.78 -14.25 34.82
C GLY A 316 -2.34 -14.74 35.09
N GLY A 317 -1.39 -13.82 35.14
CA GLY A 317 0.01 -14.16 35.39
C GLY A 317 0.82 -12.99 35.93
N ASN A 318 2.14 -13.06 35.78
CA ASN A 318 3.04 -12.10 36.43
C ASN A 318 3.37 -10.90 35.53
N GLN A 319 2.51 -9.87 35.57
CA GLN A 319 2.74 -8.62 34.82
C GLN A 319 4.09 -7.95 35.09
N ASN A 320 4.70 -8.17 36.26
CA ASN A 320 6.03 -7.60 36.53
C ASN A 320 7.13 -8.26 35.68
N VAL A 321 6.99 -9.54 35.32
CA VAL A 321 7.94 -10.23 34.43
C VAL A 321 7.84 -9.61 33.04
N VAL A 322 6.62 -9.54 32.48
CA VAL A 322 6.34 -8.89 31.18
C VAL A 322 6.85 -7.45 31.15
N ASN A 323 6.56 -6.66 32.19
CA ASN A 323 7.04 -5.28 32.29
C ASN A 323 8.56 -5.18 32.41
N THR A 324 9.22 -6.15 33.05
CA THR A 324 10.68 -6.17 33.18
C THR A 324 11.34 -6.47 31.83
N ILE A 325 10.84 -7.49 31.13
CA ILE A 325 11.25 -7.83 29.76
C ILE A 325 11.11 -6.61 28.86
N TYR A 326 9.90 -6.04 28.81
CA TYR A 326 9.61 -4.92 27.95
C TYR A 326 10.42 -3.68 28.32
N ASN A 327 10.40 -3.23 29.58
CA ASN A 327 10.98 -1.94 29.96
C ASN A 327 12.49 -1.95 30.19
N ASN A 328 13.02 -3.03 30.79
CA ASN A 328 14.42 -3.06 31.22
C ASN A 328 15.33 -3.70 30.17
N TYR A 329 14.87 -4.80 29.55
CA TYR A 329 15.64 -5.49 28.50
C TYR A 329 15.27 -4.99 27.10
N GLY A 330 14.09 -4.36 26.93
CA GLY A 330 13.69 -3.74 25.67
C GLY A 330 13.12 -4.71 24.64
N ALA A 331 12.92 -5.98 25.02
CA ALA A 331 12.39 -7.00 24.12
C ALA A 331 10.89 -6.82 23.87
N ILE A 332 10.46 -7.08 22.64
CA ILE A 332 9.04 -7.11 22.26
C ILE A 332 8.50 -8.53 22.49
N ILE A 333 7.40 -8.65 23.21
CA ILE A 333 6.73 -9.94 23.44
C ILE A 333 5.57 -10.07 22.47
N VAL A 334 5.49 -11.19 21.75
CA VAL A 334 4.40 -11.54 20.84
C VAL A 334 3.76 -12.83 21.34
N THR A 335 2.44 -12.87 21.44
CA THR A 335 1.72 -14.02 22.00
C THR A 335 0.53 -14.41 21.13
N SER A 336 0.24 -15.72 21.10
CA SER A 336 -0.96 -16.24 20.47
C SER A 336 -2.21 -15.88 21.28
N ALA A 337 -3.31 -15.53 20.60
CA ALA A 337 -4.58 -15.19 21.26
C ALA A 337 -5.30 -16.39 21.89
N GLY A 338 -5.12 -17.60 21.34
CA GLY A 338 -5.83 -18.82 21.74
C GLY A 338 -6.65 -19.44 20.60
N ASN A 339 -7.12 -20.68 20.81
CA ASN A 339 -7.77 -21.50 19.77
C ASN A 339 -9.21 -21.88 20.12
N GLU A 340 -9.86 -21.08 20.97
CA GLU A 340 -11.24 -21.30 21.42
C GLU A 340 -12.05 -20.00 21.32
N ILE A 341 -12.94 -19.91 20.32
CA ILE A 341 -13.80 -18.74 20.08
C ILE A 341 -14.73 -18.38 21.25
N ASP A 342 -15.02 -19.34 22.14
CA ASP A 342 -15.88 -19.14 23.32
C ASP A 342 -15.12 -18.59 24.54
N ILE A 343 -13.79 -18.48 24.45
CA ILE A 343 -12.91 -17.88 25.46
C ILE A 343 -12.44 -16.53 24.92
N SER A 344 -12.45 -15.48 25.76
CA SER A 344 -11.90 -14.17 25.36
C SER A 344 -10.39 -14.14 25.51
N ALA A 345 -9.69 -13.50 24.58
CA ALA A 345 -8.27 -13.19 24.72
C ALA A 345 -7.98 -12.37 26.00
N ASP A 346 -8.98 -11.58 26.44
CA ASP A 346 -8.92 -10.75 27.65
C ASP A 346 -8.82 -11.57 28.96
N ASP A 347 -9.14 -12.86 28.90
CA ASP A 347 -9.08 -13.80 30.04
C ASP A 347 -7.86 -14.74 29.95
N MET A 348 -7.08 -14.66 28.88
CA MET A 348 -5.93 -15.54 28.61
C MET A 348 -4.61 -14.85 28.94
N TRP A 349 -3.73 -15.52 29.66
CA TRP A 349 -2.36 -15.07 29.91
C TRP A 349 -1.38 -15.80 28.97
N PRO A 350 -0.41 -15.11 28.33
CA PRO A 350 -0.10 -13.68 28.46
C PRO A 350 -0.88 -12.76 27.51
N ALA A 351 -1.83 -13.26 26.71
CA ALA A 351 -2.59 -12.48 25.72
C ALA A 351 -3.30 -11.21 26.28
N SER A 352 -3.69 -11.22 27.54
CA SER A 352 -4.32 -10.12 28.27
C SER A 352 -3.35 -9.21 29.02
N ALA A 353 -2.04 -9.48 28.94
CA ALA A 353 -1.03 -8.69 29.62
C ALA A 353 -0.84 -7.31 28.95
N ASP A 354 -0.50 -6.29 29.73
CA ASP A 354 0.01 -5.05 29.15
C ASP A 354 1.41 -5.30 28.54
N ASN A 355 1.80 -4.52 27.53
CA ASN A 355 3.14 -4.59 26.88
C ASN A 355 3.45 -5.90 26.15
N VAL A 356 2.44 -6.59 25.64
CA VAL A 356 2.57 -7.69 24.67
C VAL A 356 1.84 -7.34 23.38
N ILE A 357 2.17 -8.04 22.30
CA ILE A 357 1.41 -8.02 21.04
C ILE A 357 0.65 -9.34 20.93
N THR A 358 -0.67 -9.29 20.99
CA THR A 358 -1.54 -10.46 20.92
C THR A 358 -2.07 -10.67 19.51
N VAL A 359 -1.88 -11.88 18.99
CA VAL A 359 -2.15 -12.20 17.58
C VAL A 359 -3.22 -13.29 17.46
N THR A 360 -4.32 -12.97 16.78
CA THR A 360 -5.35 -13.96 16.37
C THR A 360 -5.09 -14.50 14.96
N ALA A 361 -5.86 -15.50 14.53
CA ALA A 361 -5.59 -16.25 13.31
C ALA A 361 -6.58 -15.98 12.18
N THR A 362 -6.05 -15.85 10.96
CA THR A 362 -6.82 -15.92 9.71
C THR A 362 -6.47 -17.18 8.91
N GLY A 363 -7.42 -17.61 8.08
CA GLY A 363 -7.20 -18.65 7.08
C GLY A 363 -7.12 -18.09 5.65
N PRO A 364 -6.99 -18.98 4.65
CA PRO A 364 -6.85 -18.59 3.26
C PRO A 364 -7.96 -17.63 2.77
N ASN A 365 -7.57 -16.59 2.04
CA ASN A 365 -8.44 -15.50 1.56
C ASN A 365 -9.04 -14.63 2.68
N ASP A 366 -8.28 -14.40 3.76
CA ASP A 366 -8.69 -13.62 4.94
C ASP A 366 -9.97 -14.11 5.62
N ASN A 367 -10.25 -15.41 5.50
CA ASN A 367 -11.38 -16.02 6.17
C ASN A 367 -11.08 -16.16 7.66
N PHE A 368 -11.95 -15.62 8.51
CA PHE A 368 -11.91 -15.87 9.94
C PHE A 368 -12.83 -17.06 10.28
N GLY A 369 -12.25 -18.25 10.45
CA GLY A 369 -12.96 -19.52 10.58
C GLY A 369 -13.79 -19.74 11.86
N CYS A 370 -14.00 -18.71 12.69
CA CYS A 370 -14.73 -18.76 13.96
C CYS A 370 -14.27 -19.85 14.95
N TRP A 371 -12.97 -20.17 14.94
CA TRP A 371 -12.36 -21.10 15.90
C TRP A 371 -11.32 -20.41 16.78
N ALA A 372 -10.58 -19.44 16.23
CA ALA A 372 -9.55 -18.70 16.95
C ALA A 372 -10.17 -17.81 18.03
N THR A 373 -9.45 -17.64 19.13
CA THR A 373 -9.82 -16.74 20.22
C THR A 373 -9.73 -15.29 19.76
N VAL A 374 -10.67 -14.47 20.25
CA VAL A 374 -10.81 -13.04 19.94
C VAL A 374 -11.00 -12.25 21.23
N GLY A 375 -10.78 -10.94 21.21
CA GLY A 375 -10.96 -10.09 22.39
C GLY A 375 -10.45 -8.67 22.17
N GLU A 376 -10.71 -7.78 23.10
CA GLU A 376 -10.23 -6.39 23.02
C GLU A 376 -8.69 -6.31 23.16
N SER A 377 -8.08 -7.30 23.80
CA SER A 377 -6.62 -7.44 23.95
C SER A 377 -5.93 -7.92 22.67
N VAL A 378 -6.65 -8.30 21.61
CA VAL A 378 -6.04 -8.68 20.32
C VAL A 378 -5.57 -7.44 19.58
N ASP A 379 -4.28 -7.38 19.24
CA ASP A 379 -3.68 -6.23 18.55
C ASP A 379 -3.78 -6.35 17.03
N LEU A 380 -3.60 -7.56 16.48
CA LEU A 380 -3.75 -7.82 15.04
C LEU A 380 -4.10 -9.29 14.75
N ALA A 381 -4.42 -9.56 13.49
CA ALA A 381 -4.60 -10.90 12.96
C ALA A 381 -3.44 -11.27 12.03
N ALA A 382 -3.05 -12.54 11.99
CA ALA A 382 -2.07 -13.06 11.02
C ALA A 382 -2.44 -14.49 10.58
N PRO A 383 -1.94 -14.97 9.43
CA PRO A 383 -2.24 -16.31 8.96
C PRO A 383 -1.92 -17.38 10.02
N GLY A 384 -2.89 -18.25 10.31
CA GLY A 384 -2.77 -19.33 11.30
C GLY A 384 -3.46 -20.62 10.89
N GLU A 385 -4.08 -20.68 9.71
CA GLU A 385 -4.73 -21.89 9.17
C GLU A 385 -4.01 -22.39 7.91
N ASN A 386 -3.82 -23.70 7.80
CA ASN A 386 -3.10 -24.36 6.72
C ASN A 386 -1.68 -23.82 6.53
N ILE A 387 -0.95 -23.65 7.63
CA ILE A 387 0.42 -23.11 7.63
C ILE A 387 1.42 -24.24 7.39
N ARG A 388 2.15 -24.19 6.28
CA ARG A 388 3.25 -25.12 6.00
C ARG A 388 4.50 -24.66 6.74
N THR A 389 5.04 -25.51 7.62
CA THR A 389 6.22 -25.22 8.46
C THR A 389 7.13 -26.45 8.68
N THR A 390 8.29 -26.26 9.31
CA THR A 390 9.27 -27.30 9.72
C THR A 390 8.69 -28.21 10.80
N ASN A 391 9.15 -29.45 10.91
CA ASN A 391 8.77 -30.39 11.96
C ASN A 391 9.97 -31.27 12.33
N VAL A 392 9.97 -31.85 13.52
CA VAL A 392 11.03 -32.70 14.09
C VAL A 392 11.51 -33.80 13.13
N SER A 393 12.75 -34.24 13.34
CA SER A 393 13.43 -35.23 12.52
C SER A 393 13.63 -34.77 11.06
N GLY A 394 13.85 -33.47 10.85
CA GLY A 394 14.11 -32.92 9.51
C GLY A 394 12.89 -32.92 8.57
N SER A 395 11.66 -32.93 9.13
CA SER A 395 10.42 -33.09 8.36
C SER A 395 9.62 -31.78 8.24
N TYR A 396 8.44 -31.83 7.60
CA TYR A 396 7.62 -30.64 7.39
C TYR A 396 6.14 -31.00 7.55
N ALA A 397 5.37 -30.10 8.16
CA ALA A 397 3.95 -30.31 8.44
C ALA A 397 3.10 -29.13 7.95
N THR A 398 1.79 -29.36 7.92
CA THR A 398 0.78 -28.31 7.71
C THR A 398 -0.08 -28.27 8.97
N VAL A 399 -0.20 -27.09 9.56
CA VAL A 399 -0.72 -26.91 10.92
C VAL A 399 -1.73 -25.75 11.00
N ASP A 400 -2.58 -25.81 12.03
CA ASP A 400 -3.61 -24.82 12.33
C ASP A 400 -3.46 -24.36 13.80
N GLY A 401 -3.54 -23.05 14.04
CA GLY A 401 -3.48 -22.47 15.38
C GLY A 401 -2.98 -21.02 15.39
N THR A 402 -3.45 -20.23 16.36
CA THR A 402 -2.87 -18.90 16.66
C THR A 402 -1.40 -18.99 17.08
N SER A 403 -0.97 -20.16 17.56
CA SER A 403 0.43 -20.54 17.80
C SER A 403 1.33 -20.40 16.57
N PHE A 404 0.77 -20.32 15.35
CA PHE A 404 1.51 -20.08 14.11
C PHE A 404 1.34 -18.65 13.57
N SER A 405 0.27 -17.94 13.96
CA SER A 405 0.09 -16.52 13.70
C SER A 405 1.07 -15.64 14.49
N SER A 406 1.31 -15.97 15.76
CA SER A 406 2.25 -15.23 16.61
C SER A 406 3.70 -15.31 16.10
N PRO A 407 4.30 -16.46 15.73
CA PRO A 407 5.68 -16.51 15.25
C PRO A 407 5.87 -15.88 13.88
N ILE A 408 4.86 -15.94 12.98
CA ILE A 408 4.89 -15.17 11.73
C ILE A 408 4.99 -13.68 12.05
N THR A 409 4.21 -13.20 13.03
CA THR A 409 4.27 -11.79 13.45
C THR A 409 5.61 -11.45 14.12
N ALA A 410 6.15 -12.34 14.96
CA ALA A 410 7.46 -12.16 15.60
C ALA A 410 8.61 -12.09 14.57
N GLY A 411 8.58 -12.97 13.56
CA GLY A 411 9.52 -12.94 12.43
C GLY A 411 9.40 -11.65 11.62
N ALA A 412 8.17 -11.16 11.37
CA ALA A 412 7.94 -9.88 10.70
C ALA A 412 8.44 -8.68 11.50
N ILE A 413 8.21 -8.64 12.83
CA ILE A 413 8.77 -7.62 13.73
C ILE A 413 10.29 -7.60 13.62
N ALA A 414 10.92 -8.77 13.70
CA ALA A 414 12.38 -8.88 13.61
C ALA A 414 12.93 -8.47 12.24
N LEU A 415 12.25 -8.85 11.14
CA LEU A 415 12.59 -8.41 9.79
C LEU A 415 12.50 -6.88 9.67
N VAL A 416 11.41 -6.27 10.14
CA VAL A 416 11.24 -4.81 10.17
C VAL A 416 12.35 -4.16 10.99
N TRP A 417 12.66 -4.69 12.16
CA TRP A 417 13.71 -4.14 13.01
C TRP A 417 15.10 -4.23 12.35
N SER A 418 15.38 -5.31 11.61
CA SER A 418 16.64 -5.44 10.85
C SER A 418 16.82 -4.32 9.81
N ARG A 419 15.72 -3.80 9.25
CA ARG A 419 15.75 -2.69 8.30
C ARG A 419 15.91 -1.33 8.99
N PHE A 420 15.50 -1.22 10.25
CA PHE A 420 15.54 0.00 11.05
C PHE A 420 16.29 -0.21 12.39
N PRO A 421 17.56 -0.61 12.39
CA PRO A 421 18.27 -1.02 13.61
C PRO A 421 18.43 0.10 14.64
N GLY A 422 18.29 1.37 14.23
CA GLY A 422 18.33 2.53 15.13
C GLY A 422 16.96 3.00 15.64
N ALA A 423 15.86 2.36 15.24
CA ALA A 423 14.52 2.74 15.69
C ALA A 423 14.25 2.25 17.13
N SER A 424 13.36 2.94 17.84
CA SER A 424 12.91 2.48 19.16
C SER A 424 11.94 1.30 19.01
N LYS A 425 11.83 0.45 20.03
CA LYS A 425 10.85 -0.65 20.04
C LYS A 425 9.42 -0.16 19.77
N GLU A 426 9.03 1.00 20.32
CA GLU A 426 7.71 1.58 20.09
C GLU A 426 7.47 1.94 18.63
N THR A 427 8.52 2.41 17.94
CA THR A 427 8.46 2.70 16.50
C THR A 427 8.32 1.41 15.69
N ILE A 428 8.98 0.33 16.09
CA ILE A 428 8.85 -0.98 15.43
C ILE A 428 7.44 -1.56 15.67
N ILE A 429 6.91 -1.45 16.88
CA ILE A 429 5.55 -1.89 17.21
C ILE A 429 4.52 -1.12 16.38
N SER A 430 4.61 0.22 16.32
CA SER A 430 3.67 1.04 15.54
C SER A 430 3.76 0.71 14.05
N LYS A 431 4.96 0.45 13.53
CA LYS A 431 5.13 0.00 12.13
C LYS A 431 4.37 -1.26 11.81
N ILE A 432 4.22 -2.18 12.76
CA ILE A 432 3.49 -3.43 12.57
C ILE A 432 1.97 -3.21 12.75
N ILE A 433 1.55 -2.62 13.87
CA ILE A 433 0.14 -2.53 14.24
C ILE A 433 -0.61 -1.51 13.38
N ASP A 434 0.00 -0.37 13.04
CA ASP A 434 -0.69 0.71 12.32
C ASP A 434 -0.76 0.48 10.80
N ASN A 435 -0.08 -0.57 10.28
CA ASN A 435 0.08 -0.82 8.85
C ASN A 435 -0.50 -2.16 8.41
N THR A 436 -1.54 -2.63 9.10
CA THR A 436 -2.28 -3.84 8.76
C THR A 436 -3.27 -3.61 7.62
N ASP A 437 -3.71 -4.70 7.00
CA ASP A 437 -4.81 -4.70 6.03
C ASP A 437 -6.14 -5.01 6.69
N TYR A 438 -7.12 -4.14 6.49
CA TYR A 438 -8.50 -4.46 6.84
C TYR A 438 -9.02 -5.63 5.99
N PHE A 439 -9.81 -6.51 6.59
CA PHE A 439 -10.52 -7.59 5.91
C PHE A 439 -11.97 -7.70 6.41
N SER A 440 -12.87 -8.17 5.55
CA SER A 440 -14.33 -8.03 5.76
C SER A 440 -14.88 -8.70 7.01
N ASP A 441 -14.24 -9.77 7.48
CA ASP A 441 -14.74 -10.53 8.63
C ASP A 441 -14.57 -9.76 9.96
N MET A 442 -13.77 -8.69 9.98
CA MET A 442 -13.66 -7.78 11.13
C MET A 442 -14.99 -7.11 11.48
N ASP A 443 -15.86 -6.85 10.50
CA ASP A 443 -17.21 -6.31 10.73
C ASP A 443 -18.27 -7.42 10.89
N GLY A 444 -17.81 -8.67 10.94
CA GLY A 444 -18.64 -9.86 11.00
C GLY A 444 -19.10 -10.24 12.40
N SER A 445 -19.50 -11.50 12.52
CA SER A 445 -19.91 -12.10 13.78
C SER A 445 -19.61 -13.60 13.78
N CYS A 446 -19.13 -14.12 14.91
CA CYS A 446 -19.00 -15.55 15.15
C CYS A 446 -20.00 -15.98 16.23
N GLN A 447 -20.74 -17.05 15.97
CA GLN A 447 -21.73 -17.61 16.88
C GLN A 447 -22.78 -16.61 17.43
N GLY A 448 -23.03 -15.52 16.71
CA GLY A 448 -23.95 -14.45 17.13
C GLY A 448 -23.32 -13.35 17.98
N ASN A 449 -22.02 -13.42 18.27
CA ASN A 449 -21.22 -12.36 18.88
C ASN A 449 -20.52 -11.55 17.79
N SER A 450 -20.50 -10.22 17.94
CA SER A 450 -19.85 -9.33 16.98
C SER A 450 -18.33 -9.46 17.07
N LEU A 451 -17.64 -9.36 15.92
CA LEU A 451 -16.18 -9.32 15.82
C LEU A 451 -15.64 -7.87 15.75
N VAL A 452 -16.51 -6.87 15.73
CA VAL A 452 -16.12 -5.46 15.62
C VAL A 452 -15.25 -5.08 16.81
N GLY A 453 -13.99 -4.73 16.54
CA GLY A 453 -12.99 -4.39 17.56
C GLY A 453 -12.37 -5.57 18.29
N MET A 454 -12.59 -6.81 17.83
CA MET A 454 -12.13 -8.04 18.51
C MET A 454 -10.99 -8.77 17.76
N LEU A 455 -10.65 -8.33 16.54
CA LEU A 455 -9.61 -8.92 15.69
C LEU A 455 -8.38 -8.00 15.51
N GLY A 456 -8.26 -6.99 16.36
CA GLY A 456 -7.18 -6.00 16.28
C GLY A 456 -7.29 -5.01 15.13
N SER A 457 -6.16 -4.45 14.71
CA SER A 457 -6.07 -3.42 13.66
C SER A 457 -6.26 -3.94 12.24
N GLY A 458 -6.14 -5.26 12.03
CA GLY A 458 -6.29 -5.93 10.75
C GLY A 458 -5.31 -7.07 10.58
N ARG A 459 -5.20 -7.58 9.35
CA ARG A 459 -4.23 -8.60 8.99
C ARG A 459 -2.83 -8.00 8.83
N LEU A 460 -1.81 -8.67 9.35
CA LEU A 460 -0.40 -8.34 9.12
C LEU A 460 -0.10 -8.07 7.63
N ASN A 461 0.61 -6.97 7.35
CA ASN A 461 1.17 -6.67 6.03
C ASN A 461 2.64 -6.25 6.20
N VAL A 462 3.56 -7.10 5.75
CA VAL A 462 4.99 -6.95 5.96
C VAL A 462 5.57 -5.83 5.09
N HIS A 463 5.11 -5.74 3.84
CA HIS A 463 5.55 -4.71 2.90
C HIS A 463 5.17 -3.30 3.39
N LYS A 464 3.93 -3.10 3.85
CA LYS A 464 3.49 -1.82 4.43
C LYS A 464 4.28 -1.48 5.70
N ALA A 465 4.52 -2.45 6.59
CA ALA A 465 5.31 -2.21 7.81
C ALA A 465 6.76 -1.75 7.50
N LEU A 466 7.37 -2.29 6.45
CA LEU A 466 8.71 -1.90 6.01
C LEU A 466 8.74 -0.56 5.26
N SER A 467 7.68 -0.22 4.53
CA SER A 467 7.62 1.01 3.70
C SER A 467 7.04 2.22 4.42
N SER A 468 6.25 2.03 5.49
CA SER A 468 5.63 3.12 6.26
C SER A 468 6.66 4.07 6.87
N GLY A 469 6.36 5.38 6.93
CA GLY A 469 7.28 6.37 7.51
C GLY A 469 8.58 6.65 6.73
N LEU A 470 8.85 5.90 5.65
CA LEU A 470 9.88 6.25 4.67
C LEU A 470 9.35 7.19 3.59
N PHE A 471 8.05 7.10 3.31
CA PHE A 471 7.34 7.87 2.28
C PHE A 471 6.02 8.40 2.84
N PRO A 472 5.46 9.48 2.28
CA PRO A 472 4.08 9.87 2.55
C PRO A 472 3.09 8.89 1.88
N SER A 473 1.82 8.93 2.27
CA SER A 473 0.70 8.26 1.60
C SER A 473 -0.29 9.35 1.18
N LEU A 474 -0.07 9.90 -0.02
CA LEU A 474 -0.77 11.09 -0.49
C LEU A 474 -2.02 10.71 -1.28
N SER A 475 -3.07 11.51 -1.13
CA SER A 475 -4.32 11.38 -1.89
C SER A 475 -4.89 12.74 -2.27
N VAL A 476 -5.71 12.79 -3.32
CA VAL A 476 -6.47 13.99 -3.68
C VAL A 476 -7.80 13.97 -2.93
N ALA A 477 -7.87 14.70 -1.82
CA ALA A 477 -9.06 14.74 -0.95
C ALA A 477 -10.20 15.57 -1.54
N GLN A 478 -9.88 16.61 -2.31
CA GLN A 478 -10.88 17.50 -2.87
C GLN A 478 -10.38 18.23 -4.13
N LEU A 479 -11.30 18.47 -5.07
CA LEU A 479 -11.12 19.31 -6.26
C LEU A 479 -12.05 20.53 -6.16
N ASN A 480 -11.55 21.72 -6.50
CA ASN A 480 -12.33 22.96 -6.54
C ASN A 480 -12.03 23.75 -7.82
N TYR A 481 -13.05 24.40 -8.39
CA TYR A 481 -12.94 25.19 -9.61
C TYR A 481 -12.94 26.69 -9.30
N ILE A 482 -12.09 27.47 -9.98
CA ILE A 482 -11.96 28.93 -9.81
C ILE A 482 -11.91 29.60 -11.18
N GLY A 483 -12.64 30.70 -11.37
CA GLY A 483 -12.57 31.50 -12.60
C GLY A 483 -13.45 30.95 -13.73
N ASP A 484 -14.55 30.33 -13.37
CA ASP A 484 -15.69 30.09 -14.27
C ASP A 484 -16.18 31.41 -14.88
N SER A 485 -16.68 31.33 -16.11
CA SER A 485 -17.05 32.54 -16.87
C SER A 485 -18.33 33.19 -16.35
N ASP A 486 -19.18 32.44 -15.65
CA ASP A 486 -20.48 32.87 -15.15
C ASP A 486 -20.64 32.83 -13.62
N GLY A 487 -19.63 32.36 -12.87
CA GLY A 487 -19.58 32.44 -11.40
C GLY A 487 -20.43 31.42 -10.65
N ASP A 488 -20.92 30.35 -11.29
CA ASP A 488 -21.84 29.38 -10.70
C ASP A 488 -21.17 28.14 -10.07
N GLY A 489 -19.86 28.00 -10.19
CA GLY A 489 -19.02 26.92 -9.70
C GLY A 489 -18.98 25.69 -10.60
N VAL A 490 -19.56 25.74 -11.79
CA VAL A 490 -19.68 24.63 -12.74
C VAL A 490 -18.74 24.87 -13.91
N PHE A 491 -17.97 23.84 -14.27
CA PHE A 491 -17.12 23.91 -15.44
C PHE A 491 -17.94 23.61 -16.71
N ASN A 492 -18.10 24.61 -17.59
CA ASN A 492 -18.88 24.50 -18.82
C ASN A 492 -17.99 24.32 -20.07
N PRO A 493 -18.54 23.73 -21.17
CA PRO A 493 -17.89 23.78 -22.48
C PRO A 493 -17.53 25.21 -22.90
N GLY A 494 -16.27 25.41 -23.31
CA GLY A 494 -15.74 26.72 -23.72
C GLY A 494 -15.08 27.52 -22.60
N ASP A 495 -15.21 27.10 -21.34
CA ASP A 495 -14.57 27.79 -20.23
C ASP A 495 -13.06 27.58 -20.20
N THR A 496 -12.38 28.51 -19.53
CA THR A 496 -11.01 28.36 -19.05
C THR A 496 -11.01 28.62 -17.56
N ILE A 497 -10.75 27.58 -16.77
CA ILE A 497 -10.80 27.64 -15.30
C ILE A 497 -9.46 27.25 -14.68
N LYS A 498 -9.31 27.58 -13.40
CA LYS A 498 -8.27 27.03 -12.54
C LYS A 498 -8.84 25.89 -11.70
N VAL A 499 -8.10 24.81 -11.57
CA VAL A 499 -8.44 23.68 -10.69
C VAL A 499 -7.50 23.67 -9.51
N LYS A 500 -8.08 23.82 -8.33
CA LYS A 500 -7.38 23.73 -7.05
C LYS A 500 -7.62 22.36 -6.45
N ILE A 501 -6.56 21.74 -5.94
CA ILE A 501 -6.64 20.46 -5.25
C ILE A 501 -6.29 20.62 -3.75
N ILE A 502 -6.86 19.76 -2.92
CA ILE A 502 -6.42 19.54 -1.55
C ILE A 502 -5.76 18.17 -1.51
N VAL A 503 -4.49 18.12 -1.14
CA VAL A 503 -3.75 16.86 -0.97
C VAL A 503 -3.82 16.48 0.50
N ALA A 504 -4.31 15.27 0.80
CA ALA A 504 -4.28 14.70 2.14
C ALA A 504 -3.15 13.68 2.25
N ASN A 505 -2.67 13.46 3.47
CA ASN A 505 -1.69 12.45 3.81
C ASN A 505 -2.24 11.58 4.94
N GLU A 506 -2.11 10.27 4.79
CA GLU A 506 -2.61 9.32 5.77
C GLU A 506 -1.83 9.40 7.10
N ALA A 507 -2.51 9.13 8.21
CA ALA A 507 -1.87 9.11 9.52
C ALA A 507 -0.88 7.92 9.62
N GLY A 508 0.27 8.12 10.27
CA GLY A 508 1.29 7.06 10.42
C GLY A 508 2.34 7.00 9.30
N TRP A 509 2.19 7.79 8.23
CA TRP A 509 3.17 7.89 7.14
C TRP A 509 4.17 9.04 7.34
N ALA A 510 5.16 9.19 6.44
CA ALA A 510 6.06 10.33 6.49
C ALA A 510 5.34 11.61 6.06
N ASP A 511 5.85 12.76 6.48
CA ASP A 511 5.40 14.05 5.96
C ASP A 511 5.65 14.15 4.45
N GLY A 512 4.65 14.61 3.70
CA GLY A 512 4.80 14.95 2.28
C GLY A 512 5.61 16.23 2.14
N VAL A 513 6.88 16.11 1.79
CA VAL A 513 7.80 17.23 1.55
C VAL A 513 8.07 17.39 0.05
N ASN A 514 8.22 18.63 -0.44
CA ASN A 514 8.42 18.93 -1.87
C ASN A 514 7.39 18.23 -2.78
N VAL A 515 6.11 18.29 -2.38
CA VAL A 515 5.07 17.61 -3.14
C VAL A 515 4.84 18.36 -4.45
N ILE A 516 4.85 17.65 -5.57
CA ILE A 516 4.51 18.18 -6.89
C ILE A 516 3.36 17.34 -7.43
N ALA A 517 2.28 17.99 -7.83
CA ALA A 517 1.15 17.35 -8.49
C ALA A 517 1.19 17.69 -9.98
N THR A 518 1.10 16.68 -10.84
CA THR A 518 1.03 16.86 -12.31
C THR A 518 -0.26 16.27 -12.84
N LEU A 519 -1.14 17.10 -13.40
CA LEU A 519 -2.39 16.70 -14.03
C LEU A 519 -2.13 16.23 -15.46
N SER A 520 -2.73 15.11 -15.83
CA SER A 520 -2.74 14.65 -17.21
C SER A 520 -4.13 14.12 -17.60
N THR A 521 -4.44 14.20 -18.89
CA THR A 521 -5.59 13.52 -19.46
C THR A 521 -5.31 13.22 -20.92
N ILE A 522 -5.91 12.14 -21.40
CA ILE A 522 -5.94 11.78 -22.81
C ILE A 522 -7.26 12.18 -23.47
N ASP A 523 -8.21 12.74 -22.72
CA ASP A 523 -9.54 13.09 -23.23
C ASP A 523 -9.48 14.43 -23.99
N PRO A 524 -9.84 14.45 -25.30
CA PRO A 524 -9.70 15.63 -26.14
C PRO A 524 -10.69 16.76 -25.80
N ARG A 525 -11.66 16.52 -24.91
CA ARG A 525 -12.58 17.56 -24.45
C ARG A 525 -11.88 18.63 -23.61
N LEU A 526 -10.75 18.28 -23.00
CA LEU A 526 -9.98 19.13 -22.12
C LEU A 526 -8.62 19.49 -22.71
N THR A 527 -8.25 20.75 -22.64
CA THR A 527 -6.90 21.24 -22.91
C THR A 527 -6.29 21.69 -21.58
N ILE A 528 -5.16 21.10 -21.20
CA ILE A 528 -4.41 21.53 -20.03
C ILE A 528 -3.48 22.67 -20.46
N ILE A 529 -3.61 23.81 -19.78
CA ILE A 529 -2.83 25.03 -20.01
C ILE A 529 -1.68 25.12 -19.00
N ASP A 530 -1.95 24.70 -17.76
CA ASP A 530 -0.98 24.54 -16.68
C ASP A 530 -1.30 23.22 -15.97
N ASP A 531 -0.35 22.31 -16.01
CA ASP A 531 -0.50 20.93 -15.57
C ASP A 531 0.12 20.69 -14.20
N THR A 532 0.79 21.67 -13.60
CA THR A 532 1.58 21.46 -12.40
C THR A 532 1.06 22.28 -11.23
N ILE A 533 1.10 21.71 -10.03
CA ILE A 533 0.98 22.44 -8.76
C ILE A 533 2.17 22.08 -7.89
N ASP A 534 2.93 23.09 -7.48
CA ASP A 534 4.07 22.97 -6.58
C ASP A 534 3.67 23.27 -5.13
N PHE A 535 3.74 22.26 -4.27
CA PHE A 535 3.50 22.39 -2.83
C PHE A 535 4.81 22.59 -2.05
N SER A 536 5.97 22.77 -2.68
CA SER A 536 7.28 22.76 -2.02
C SER A 536 7.45 23.81 -0.91
N ASP A 537 6.65 24.87 -0.90
CA ASP A 537 6.61 25.85 0.20
C ASP A 537 5.84 25.38 1.44
N GLN A 538 5.23 24.19 1.39
CA GLN A 538 4.39 23.62 2.44
C GLN A 538 4.71 22.13 2.65
N ILE A 539 4.46 21.67 3.86
CA ILE A 539 4.51 20.25 4.20
C ILE A 539 3.06 19.73 4.17
N VAL A 540 2.83 18.54 3.61
CA VAL A 540 1.58 17.79 3.80
C VAL A 540 1.78 16.87 5.01
N PRO A 541 1.40 17.30 6.23
CA PRO A 541 1.75 16.56 7.44
C PRO A 541 1.07 15.20 7.47
N ALA A 542 1.73 14.19 8.02
CA ALA A 542 1.14 12.89 8.27
C ALA A 542 -0.19 13.01 9.05
N GLY A 543 -1.25 12.39 8.55
CA GLY A 543 -2.60 12.49 9.11
C GLY A 543 -3.30 13.84 8.88
N GLY A 544 -2.76 14.70 8.02
CA GLY A 544 -3.32 16.01 7.71
C GLY A 544 -3.47 16.25 6.21
N SER A 545 -3.61 17.52 5.82
CA SER A 545 -3.75 17.92 4.43
C SER A 545 -3.18 19.31 4.17
N ALA A 546 -2.87 19.58 2.91
CA ALA A 546 -2.38 20.88 2.46
C ALA A 546 -3.01 21.30 1.12
N PHE A 547 -2.90 22.59 0.83
CA PHE A 547 -3.31 23.18 -0.44
C PHE A 547 -2.45 24.40 -0.77
N THR A 548 -2.31 24.70 -2.04
CA THR A 548 -1.63 25.91 -2.53
C THR A 548 -2.60 27.10 -2.61
N LEU A 549 -2.11 28.29 -2.26
CA LEU A 549 -2.91 29.52 -2.32
C LEU A 549 -2.89 30.14 -3.73
N LEU A 550 -1.73 30.11 -4.39
CA LEU A 550 -1.47 30.82 -5.63
C LEU A 550 -1.35 29.89 -6.83
N ASP A 551 -0.83 28.69 -6.59
CA ASP A 551 -0.56 27.72 -7.64
C ASP A 551 -1.75 26.78 -7.85
N ASN A 552 -2.16 26.56 -9.10
CA ASN A 552 -3.34 25.79 -9.46
C ASN A 552 -3.15 25.27 -10.88
N PHE A 553 -3.70 24.10 -11.20
CA PHE A 553 -3.84 23.71 -12.60
C PHE A 553 -4.70 24.74 -13.33
N GLN A 554 -4.45 24.90 -14.62
CA GLN A 554 -5.29 25.69 -15.51
C GLN A 554 -5.71 24.83 -16.68
N ILE A 555 -7.02 24.75 -16.90
CA ILE A 555 -7.60 23.90 -17.95
C ILE A 555 -8.65 24.68 -18.74
N SER A 556 -8.89 24.25 -19.98
CA SER A 556 -9.94 24.78 -20.81
C SER A 556 -10.72 23.66 -21.50
N ALA A 557 -12.04 23.79 -21.54
CA ALA A 557 -12.90 22.88 -22.28
C ALA A 557 -13.15 23.42 -23.69
N SER A 558 -13.20 22.53 -24.68
CA SER A 558 -13.61 22.94 -26.03
C SER A 558 -15.07 23.40 -26.05
N ASN A 559 -15.40 24.38 -26.92
CA ASN A 559 -16.75 24.95 -27.03
C ASN A 559 -17.84 23.92 -27.38
N GLU A 560 -17.47 22.82 -28.03
CA GLU A 560 -18.38 21.75 -28.45
C GLU A 560 -18.16 20.44 -27.66
N ALA A 561 -17.45 20.52 -26.52
CA ALA A 561 -17.19 19.35 -25.69
C ALA A 561 -18.49 18.68 -25.22
N ALA A 562 -18.55 17.36 -25.36
CA ALA A 562 -19.66 16.57 -24.83
C ALA A 562 -19.64 16.57 -23.29
N LEU A 563 -20.81 16.74 -22.68
CA LEU A 563 -20.97 16.78 -21.22
C LEU A 563 -20.68 15.42 -20.58
N GLY A 564 -20.33 15.45 -19.29
CA GLY A 564 -20.10 14.29 -18.43
C GLY A 564 -18.67 14.21 -17.88
N PRO A 565 -18.36 13.13 -17.14
CA PRO A 565 -17.06 12.93 -16.50
C PRO A 565 -15.93 12.91 -17.53
N ILE A 566 -14.86 13.65 -17.25
CA ILE A 566 -13.60 13.63 -18.01
C ILE A 566 -12.55 12.91 -17.15
N PRO A 567 -12.12 11.69 -17.52
CA PRO A 567 -11.10 10.97 -16.77
C PRO A 567 -9.76 11.70 -16.87
N CYS A 568 -9.13 11.96 -15.73
CA CYS A 568 -7.82 12.55 -15.65
C CYS A 568 -7.00 11.82 -14.59
N ASP A 569 -5.68 11.91 -14.68
CA ASP A 569 -4.75 11.36 -13.71
C ASP A 569 -3.97 12.51 -13.06
N ILE A 570 -3.78 12.45 -11.75
CA ILE A 570 -2.85 13.32 -11.03
C ILE A 570 -1.69 12.46 -10.56
N ASN A 571 -0.50 12.72 -11.09
CA ASN A 571 0.74 12.16 -10.58
C ASN A 571 1.23 13.01 -9.41
N LEU A 572 1.29 12.44 -8.21
CA LEU A 572 1.86 13.06 -7.02
C LEU A 572 3.27 12.55 -6.80
N VAL A 573 4.25 13.45 -6.81
CA VAL A 573 5.64 13.15 -6.44
C VAL A 573 5.97 13.84 -5.12
N ALA A 574 6.72 13.20 -4.24
CA ALA A 574 7.18 13.80 -2.98
C ALA A 574 8.58 13.32 -2.57
N GLY A 575 9.35 14.18 -1.90
CA GLY A 575 10.66 13.86 -1.33
C GLY A 575 11.75 14.86 -1.67
N SER A 576 12.88 14.77 -0.95
CA SER A 576 14.04 15.66 -1.14
C SER A 576 15.28 14.96 -1.71
N SER A 577 15.24 13.64 -1.77
CA SER A 577 16.29 12.79 -2.33
C SER A 577 15.72 11.43 -2.72
N GLU A 578 16.29 10.81 -3.76
CA GLU A 578 15.87 9.50 -4.25
C GLU A 578 15.98 8.37 -3.21
N PRO A 579 15.03 7.40 -3.22
CA PRO A 579 13.87 7.36 -4.10
C PRO A 579 12.80 8.40 -3.71
N TYR A 580 12.22 9.09 -4.68
CA TYR A 580 11.03 9.92 -4.43
C TYR A 580 9.80 9.02 -4.29
N TYR A 581 8.83 9.45 -3.48
CA TYR A 581 7.48 8.93 -3.54
C TYR A 581 6.83 9.37 -4.85
N GLU A 582 6.13 8.47 -5.52
CA GLU A 582 5.37 8.74 -6.75
C GLU A 582 4.10 7.90 -6.75
N GLU A 583 2.94 8.53 -6.96
CA GLU A 583 1.62 7.88 -6.98
C GLU A 583 0.74 8.50 -8.05
N ASN A 584 0.07 7.68 -8.86
CA ASN A 584 -0.92 8.15 -9.83
C ASN A 584 -2.34 7.97 -9.31
N ILE A 585 -3.09 9.07 -9.25
CA ILE A 585 -4.45 9.10 -8.72
C ILE A 585 -5.42 9.39 -9.85
N GLU A 586 -6.31 8.45 -10.11
CA GLU A 586 -7.42 8.65 -11.04
C GLU A 586 -8.45 9.63 -10.44
N ILE A 587 -8.80 10.67 -11.21
CA ILE A 587 -9.85 11.63 -10.88
C ILE A 587 -10.81 11.81 -12.06
N SER A 588 -11.98 12.38 -11.78
CA SER A 588 -12.93 12.81 -12.81
C SER A 588 -13.20 14.30 -12.69
N ILE A 589 -12.98 15.03 -13.78
CA ILE A 589 -13.40 16.43 -13.91
C ILE A 589 -14.78 16.45 -14.59
N GLU A 590 -15.78 16.95 -13.89
CA GLU A 590 -17.15 17.01 -14.40
C GLU A 590 -17.34 18.22 -15.32
N LEU A 591 -17.61 17.97 -16.60
CA LEU A 591 -18.01 18.99 -17.55
C LEU A 591 -19.53 19.00 -17.69
N SER A 592 -20.18 20.11 -17.33
CA SER A 592 -21.63 20.18 -17.24
C SER A 592 -22.18 21.52 -17.71
N LEU A 593 -23.45 21.54 -18.10
CA LEU A 593 -24.25 22.78 -18.28
C LEU A 593 -25.31 22.92 -17.18
N ASN A 594 -25.30 22.02 -16.19
CA ASN A 594 -26.24 22.04 -15.09
C ASN A 594 -25.87 23.17 -14.16
N GLN A 595 -26.56 24.29 -14.31
CA GLN A 595 -26.38 25.44 -13.43
C GLN A 595 -27.13 25.24 -12.12
N LYS A 596 -26.80 26.03 -11.10
CA LYS A 596 -27.57 26.05 -9.85
C LYS A 596 -29.08 26.20 -10.15
N GLY A 597 -29.88 25.22 -9.73
CA GLY A 597 -31.33 25.19 -9.97
C GLY A 597 -31.77 24.48 -11.25
N PHE A 598 -30.85 24.00 -12.09
CA PHE A 598 -31.14 23.27 -13.33
C PHE A 598 -30.24 22.03 -13.52
N PRO A 599 -30.71 20.95 -14.17
CA PRO A 599 -32.07 20.73 -14.63
C PRO A 599 -33.06 20.60 -13.45
N THR A 600 -34.30 21.00 -13.67
CA THR A 600 -35.38 20.81 -12.70
C THR A 600 -36.10 19.48 -12.97
N ASP A 601 -36.34 18.70 -11.92
CA ASP A 601 -37.08 17.43 -11.99
C ASP A 601 -38.58 17.61 -11.72
N ASN A 602 -39.38 16.57 -11.99
CA ASN A 602 -40.82 16.46 -11.69
C ASN A 602 -41.82 17.12 -12.67
N TYR A 603 -41.38 17.53 -13.86
CA TYR A 603 -42.26 18.06 -14.91
C TYR A 603 -42.30 17.15 -16.13
N THR A 604 -43.45 17.11 -16.81
CA THR A 604 -43.54 16.59 -18.19
C THR A 604 -43.81 17.76 -19.10
N ILE A 605 -42.73 18.33 -19.66
CA ILE A 605 -42.78 19.54 -20.47
C ILE A 605 -42.94 19.14 -21.94
N LYS A 606 -44.03 19.59 -22.57
CA LYS A 606 -44.29 19.45 -24.02
C LYS A 606 -44.31 20.78 -24.76
N SER A 607 -44.40 21.88 -24.00
CA SER A 607 -44.31 23.24 -24.50
C SER A 607 -42.86 23.62 -24.78
N SER A 608 -42.63 24.54 -25.73
CA SER A 608 -41.32 25.20 -25.85
C SER A 608 -41.27 26.32 -24.80
N PRO A 609 -40.23 26.40 -23.96
CA PRO A 609 -40.10 27.49 -23.00
C PRO A 609 -39.85 28.82 -23.73
N ILE A 610 -40.23 29.93 -23.09
CA ILE A 610 -39.86 31.28 -23.52
C ILE A 610 -39.11 32.01 -22.40
N ILE A 611 -38.35 33.03 -22.80
CA ILE A 611 -37.58 33.86 -21.89
C ILE A 611 -38.05 35.30 -22.04
N ALA A 612 -38.66 35.88 -21.01
CA ALA A 612 -39.25 37.22 -21.02
C ALA A 612 -39.14 37.87 -19.63
N ASP A 613 -39.14 39.20 -19.56
CA ASP A 613 -39.17 39.98 -18.31
C ASP A 613 -40.59 40.52 -18.13
N LEU A 614 -41.47 39.74 -17.49
CA LEU A 614 -42.88 40.11 -17.36
C LEU A 614 -43.20 40.89 -16.09
N ASP A 615 -42.31 40.88 -15.10
CA ASP A 615 -42.46 41.67 -13.88
C ASP A 615 -41.78 43.05 -13.97
N GLY A 616 -41.05 43.30 -15.06
CA GLY A 616 -40.40 44.57 -15.38
C GLY A 616 -39.18 44.86 -14.52
N ASN A 617 -38.58 43.84 -13.89
CA ASN A 617 -37.46 44.01 -12.97
C ASN A 617 -36.10 44.16 -13.69
N GLY A 618 -36.05 43.91 -15.01
CA GLY A 618 -34.84 43.96 -15.84
C GLY A 618 -34.12 42.62 -16.00
N THR A 619 -34.56 41.58 -15.29
CA THR A 619 -34.13 40.19 -15.40
C THR A 619 -35.19 39.43 -16.18
N ARG A 620 -34.79 38.43 -16.98
CA ARG A 620 -35.75 37.60 -17.70
C ARG A 620 -35.97 36.28 -16.99
N GLU A 621 -37.22 35.85 -16.91
CA GLU A 621 -37.66 34.57 -16.36
C GLU A 621 -37.95 33.56 -17.48
N ILE A 622 -37.97 32.28 -17.12
CA ILE A 622 -38.27 31.16 -18.03
C ILE A 622 -39.70 30.69 -17.78
N TYR A 623 -40.55 30.75 -18.80
CA TYR A 623 -41.96 30.33 -18.73
C TYR A 623 -42.20 29.06 -19.55
N PHE A 624 -42.89 28.07 -18.98
CA PHE A 624 -43.19 26.80 -19.65
C PHE A 624 -44.41 26.07 -19.08
N GLY A 625 -45.18 25.42 -19.95
CA GLY A 625 -46.32 24.59 -19.58
C GLY A 625 -45.95 23.11 -19.35
N SER A 626 -46.66 22.46 -18.44
CA SER A 626 -46.49 21.05 -18.05
C SER A 626 -47.80 20.24 -18.15
N ASP A 627 -47.68 18.92 -18.35
CA ASP A 627 -48.80 17.95 -18.35
C ASP A 627 -49.43 17.74 -16.96
N ASN A 628 -49.05 18.51 -15.94
CA ASN A 628 -49.75 18.53 -14.65
C ASN A 628 -50.76 19.68 -14.54
N GLY A 629 -51.11 20.30 -15.67
CA GLY A 629 -52.08 21.40 -15.75
C GLY A 629 -51.57 22.71 -15.18
N ASN A 630 -50.25 22.95 -15.20
CA ASN A 630 -49.69 24.21 -14.73
C ASN A 630 -48.81 24.86 -15.81
N MET A 631 -48.88 26.19 -15.88
CA MET A 631 -47.83 27.04 -16.44
C MET A 631 -46.86 27.40 -15.31
N TYR A 632 -45.57 27.17 -15.51
CA TYR A 632 -44.50 27.51 -14.58
C TYR A 632 -43.77 28.76 -15.06
N ALA A 633 -43.20 29.48 -14.10
CA ALA A 633 -42.24 30.54 -14.34
C ALA A 633 -41.14 30.43 -13.30
N THR A 634 -39.88 30.45 -13.75
CA THR A 634 -38.72 30.37 -12.88
C THR A 634 -37.70 31.46 -13.21
N MET A 635 -37.12 32.06 -12.17
CA MET A 635 -36.04 33.04 -12.29
C MET A 635 -34.70 32.35 -12.59
N ILE A 636 -33.67 33.16 -12.86
CA ILE A 636 -32.27 32.69 -12.83
C ILE A 636 -31.98 31.97 -11.51
N GLY A 637 -31.33 30.80 -11.59
CA GLY A 637 -31.03 29.99 -10.41
C GLY A 637 -32.14 29.03 -9.94
N GLY A 638 -33.25 28.90 -10.69
CA GLY A 638 -34.32 27.93 -10.42
C GLY A 638 -35.32 28.35 -9.33
N LEU A 639 -35.40 29.64 -9.01
CA LEU A 639 -36.34 30.16 -8.00
C LEU A 639 -37.73 30.37 -8.61
N ASP A 640 -38.78 30.19 -7.80
CA ASP A 640 -40.17 30.42 -8.23
C ASP A 640 -40.45 31.91 -8.46
N VAL A 641 -41.18 32.21 -9.53
CA VAL A 641 -41.68 33.55 -9.82
C VAL A 641 -43.03 33.75 -9.15
N ALA A 642 -43.24 34.93 -8.55
CA ALA A 642 -44.50 35.26 -7.89
C ALA A 642 -45.69 35.16 -8.87
N GLY A 643 -46.74 34.45 -8.45
CA GLY A 643 -47.93 34.20 -9.30
C GLY A 643 -47.85 32.91 -10.12
N PHE A 644 -46.71 32.20 -10.08
CA PHE A 644 -46.53 30.90 -10.69
C PHE A 644 -46.21 29.83 -9.61
N PRO A 645 -46.54 28.54 -9.84
CA PRO A 645 -47.26 28.02 -11.01
C PRO A 645 -48.70 28.54 -11.11
N PHE A 646 -49.14 28.79 -12.34
CA PHE A 646 -50.52 29.12 -12.67
C PHE A 646 -51.26 27.84 -13.08
N GLU A 647 -52.28 27.47 -12.32
CA GLU A 647 -53.05 26.24 -12.50
C GLU A 647 -54.19 26.42 -13.52
N THR A 648 -54.25 25.53 -14.51
CA THR A 648 -55.32 25.38 -15.49
C THR A 648 -56.17 24.13 -15.19
N GLY A 649 -57.18 23.83 -16.01
CA GLY A 649 -58.06 22.69 -15.80
C GLY A 649 -57.57 21.34 -16.37
N ASP A 650 -56.52 21.32 -17.19
CA ASP A 650 -55.93 20.14 -17.86
C ASP A 650 -54.52 20.51 -18.39
N ASP A 651 -53.79 19.55 -18.98
CA ASP A 651 -52.40 19.68 -19.47
C ASP A 651 -52.11 20.99 -20.23
N VAL A 652 -51.01 21.68 -19.89
CA VAL A 652 -50.52 22.84 -20.64
C VAL A 652 -49.41 22.42 -21.61
N ARG A 653 -49.82 22.02 -22.83
CA ARG A 653 -48.88 21.57 -23.89
C ARG A 653 -48.55 22.63 -24.93
N SER A 654 -49.30 23.73 -24.98
CA SER A 654 -49.03 24.80 -25.93
C SER A 654 -47.77 25.57 -25.51
N SER A 655 -47.01 26.05 -26.49
CA SER A 655 -45.86 26.93 -26.19
C SER A 655 -46.40 28.33 -25.88
N PRO A 656 -46.03 28.93 -24.73
CA PRO A 656 -46.44 30.30 -24.42
C PRO A 656 -45.93 31.30 -25.46
N ALA A 657 -46.65 32.41 -25.60
CA ALA A 657 -46.25 33.57 -26.37
C ALA A 657 -46.32 34.82 -25.47
N VAL A 658 -45.46 35.79 -25.75
CA VAL A 658 -45.42 37.05 -25.00
C VAL A 658 -45.58 38.22 -25.96
N GLY A 659 -46.34 39.23 -25.53
CA GLY A 659 -46.47 40.51 -26.20
C GLY A 659 -47.50 41.41 -25.55
N ASP A 660 -47.41 42.71 -25.81
CA ASP A 660 -48.38 43.72 -25.39
C ASP A 660 -49.66 43.61 -26.24
N VAL A 661 -50.66 42.89 -25.73
CA VAL A 661 -51.90 42.55 -26.44
C VAL A 661 -52.94 43.66 -26.28
N ASP A 662 -52.90 44.43 -25.20
CA ASP A 662 -53.88 45.49 -24.92
C ASP A 662 -53.37 46.93 -25.18
N GLY A 663 -52.07 47.07 -25.47
CA GLY A 663 -51.41 48.31 -25.83
C GLY A 663 -51.05 49.19 -24.64
N ASP A 664 -50.97 48.65 -23.43
CA ASP A 664 -50.62 49.40 -22.21
C ASP A 664 -49.11 49.56 -22.00
N GLY A 665 -48.29 48.86 -22.79
CA GLY A 665 -46.83 48.88 -22.74
C GLY A 665 -46.20 47.86 -21.79
N GLN A 666 -47.00 47.00 -21.16
CA GLN A 666 -46.56 45.78 -20.46
C GLN A 666 -46.78 44.58 -21.39
N GLU A 667 -45.99 43.52 -21.22
CA GLU A 667 -46.17 42.32 -22.03
C GLU A 667 -47.05 41.30 -21.29
N GLU A 668 -48.02 40.70 -22.00
CA GLU A 668 -48.84 39.60 -21.47
C GLU A 668 -48.29 38.25 -21.90
N LEU A 669 -48.45 37.25 -21.03
CA LEU A 669 -48.24 35.84 -21.34
C LEU A 669 -49.54 35.22 -21.85
N VAL A 670 -49.51 34.65 -23.06
CA VAL A 670 -50.67 33.99 -23.67
C VAL A 670 -50.35 32.52 -23.94
N PHE A 671 -51.24 31.61 -23.52
CA PHE A 671 -51.06 30.16 -23.75
C PHE A 671 -52.37 29.38 -23.75
N GLY A 672 -52.42 28.29 -24.50
CA GLY A 672 -53.55 27.35 -24.51
C GLY A 672 -53.39 26.18 -23.53
N SER A 673 -54.51 25.74 -22.96
CA SER A 673 -54.63 24.54 -22.15
C SER A 673 -55.51 23.49 -22.84
N LYS A 674 -55.32 22.23 -22.48
CA LYS A 674 -56.13 21.11 -22.99
C LYS A 674 -57.56 21.09 -22.43
N ASP A 675 -57.86 21.92 -21.43
CA ASP A 675 -59.22 22.17 -20.95
C ASP A 675 -60.10 22.93 -21.95
N GLY A 676 -59.52 23.37 -23.07
CA GLY A 676 -60.19 24.05 -24.17
C GLY A 676 -60.14 25.58 -24.10
N ASN A 677 -59.45 26.15 -23.11
CA ASN A 677 -59.31 27.60 -22.95
C ASN A 677 -57.95 28.13 -23.46
N LEU A 678 -57.97 29.40 -23.87
CA LEU A 678 -56.80 30.25 -24.07
C LEU A 678 -56.71 31.17 -22.86
N TYR A 679 -55.57 31.14 -22.18
CA TYR A 679 -55.22 31.97 -21.04
C TYR A 679 -54.41 33.17 -21.48
#